data_AF-A0A957P4G4-F1
#
_entry.id   AF-A0A957P4G4-F1
#
_cell.length_a   1.000
_cell.length_b   1.000
_cell.length_c   1.000
_cell.angle_alpha   90.00
_cell.angle_beta   90.00
_cell.angle_gamma   90.00
#
_symmetry.space_group_name_H-M   'P 1'
#
loop_
_entity.id
_entity.type
_entity.pdbx_description
1 polymer ?
#
loop_
_entity_poly.entity_id
_entity_poly.type
_entity_poly.pdbx_seq_one_letter_code
_entity_poly.pdbx_strand_id
1 'polypeptide(L)'
;MKLNAYPLHSDAVTIQPAASGAAETHPEGWNGSVSSVEQGAVAESEIGWQMLCPYGFEATWNGGPEPTDIEIRWTDAAGVALPDRIDTIQHFVQSQAGNGVLTFHSGYQLKTASEYLLWVCGPASATKWGLSPLDTMVDTSAFPAVITMRWQFIRPHQTVHFAAGEPFARLLPYPKAYLAGCAAGAGKRNEVQIIDDADAIEQELTRLVDSTVVQKVFDRLSAGKFSQNGHAKHADARRDPSRWAQQLQDAPPVSCLCPTYGRVALLEEAIQSFLRQDYPGPKELIILNDYAAQTLQFDHPEVTVVNTQQRFGSIGEKYKAAVELAAHDLLVPWHDDDIYLPHRLSLSVALLQKQKRTFFKAEQAWFLNDGKFSGPDINVFHGGSCWTRALFEEAQGYPSKDLGYDIEFEERCRQFHADAVRPYSLRAEDVYYIYRWGGTGSYHASTFGQPDLLQQVADFVENRANWGLEPQGDIKLNPRWRQDYMALVQEFLQTGKAKLSEEEPEFPPPFFIIPSPEPLSAEAAAQLFRGDYPANLSVVLPAANESVLLQRTVEQFAKTLPPNSEIIVVDNGSTDGCANFLLAEPQANVTLIQTSEALGVAGARNRGLLQAQGEVVVFADSHIDVPENWWQPLVATLNRPHVGLVGPGIGIMGNPNTTFAYGQRIAEPNLRTEWLPKKEEEPYAVPAL
;
A
#
# COMPACT_ATOMS: atom_id res chain seq x y z
N MET A 1 20.28 -27.37 23.08
CA MET A 1 19.20 -26.93 22.17
C MET A 1 19.53 -27.44 20.77
N LYS A 2 18.53 -27.88 19.98
CA LYS A 2 18.74 -28.44 18.63
C LYS A 2 18.28 -27.41 17.59
N LEU A 3 19.20 -26.93 16.75
CA LEU A 3 18.90 -26.11 15.58
C LEU A 3 18.72 -27.05 14.39
N ASN A 4 17.54 -27.05 13.77
CA ASN A 4 17.33 -27.79 12.52
C ASN A 4 17.54 -26.82 11.36
N ALA A 5 18.48 -27.13 10.47
CA ALA A 5 18.80 -26.33 9.29
C ALA A 5 18.52 -27.15 8.03
N TYR A 6 17.64 -26.64 7.18
CA TYR A 6 17.22 -27.26 5.92
C TYR A 6 17.85 -26.51 4.75
N PRO A 7 18.86 -27.07 4.06
CA PRO A 7 19.54 -26.38 2.98
C PRO A 7 18.59 -26.20 1.78
N LEU A 8 18.56 -24.99 1.22
CA LEU A 8 17.75 -24.66 0.05
C LEU A 8 18.46 -24.99 -1.27
N HIS A 9 19.78 -25.07 -1.24
CA HIS A 9 20.64 -25.42 -2.39
C HIS A 9 21.97 -26.01 -1.89
N SER A 10 22.77 -26.56 -2.81
CA SER A 10 24.07 -27.19 -2.50
C SER A 10 25.11 -26.22 -1.92
N ASP A 11 24.97 -24.93 -2.24
CA ASP A 11 25.98 -23.91 -1.95
C ASP A 11 25.66 -23.12 -0.65
N ALA A 12 24.86 -23.70 0.24
CA ALA A 12 24.48 -23.06 1.50
C ALA A 12 25.72 -22.86 2.41
N VAL A 13 25.72 -21.80 3.22
CA VAL A 13 26.90 -21.39 3.99
C VAL A 13 27.24 -22.40 5.09
N THR A 14 28.50 -22.51 5.49
CA THR A 14 28.84 -23.42 6.60
C THR A 14 28.25 -22.90 7.91
N ILE A 15 27.36 -23.68 8.53
CA ILE A 15 26.90 -23.48 9.91
C ILE A 15 27.66 -24.45 10.81
N GLN A 16 28.34 -23.93 11.82
CA GLN A 16 29.03 -24.73 12.82
C GLN A 16 28.73 -24.24 14.24
N PRO A 17 28.81 -25.09 15.28
CA PRO A 17 28.85 -24.62 16.64
C PRO A 17 29.94 -23.57 16.83
N ALA A 18 29.70 -22.55 17.65
CA ALA A 18 30.75 -21.63 18.03
C ALA A 18 31.82 -22.42 18.82
N ALA A 19 33.05 -22.52 18.30
CA ALA A 19 34.08 -23.39 18.85
C ALA A 19 34.86 -22.71 19.99
N SER A 20 35.21 -23.50 21.02
CA SER A 20 36.18 -23.14 22.06
C SER A 20 37.51 -22.77 21.41
N GLY A 21 38.08 -21.62 21.78
CA GLY A 21 39.24 -21.04 21.13
C GLY A 21 40.38 -22.03 20.86
N ALA A 22 40.88 -22.06 19.62
CA ALA A 22 42.26 -22.45 19.38
C ALA A 22 43.13 -21.32 19.94
N ALA A 23 43.96 -21.65 20.92
CA ALA A 23 44.93 -20.76 21.54
C ALA A 23 45.81 -20.11 20.46
N GLU A 24 45.70 -18.79 20.29
CA GLU A 24 46.81 -18.03 19.74
C GLU A 24 47.88 -17.94 20.83
N THR A 25 49.01 -18.58 20.56
CA THR A 25 50.27 -18.40 21.27
C THR A 25 50.60 -16.91 21.32
N HIS A 26 50.58 -16.31 22.51
CA HIS A 26 51.08 -14.96 22.70
C HIS A 26 52.56 -14.89 22.31
N PRO A 27 53.00 -13.81 21.64
CA PRO A 27 54.42 -13.60 21.36
C PRO A 27 55.21 -13.51 22.68
N GLU A 28 56.40 -14.10 22.69
CA GLU A 28 57.31 -14.14 23.84
C GLU A 28 57.49 -12.73 24.46
N GLY A 29 57.10 -12.57 25.73
CA GLY A 29 57.36 -11.35 26.50
C GLY A 29 56.26 -10.89 27.47
N TRP A 30 55.08 -11.52 27.49
CA TRP A 30 53.99 -11.07 28.36
C TRP A 30 54.01 -11.75 29.75
N ASN A 31 54.56 -11.05 30.74
CA ASN A 31 54.62 -11.48 32.16
C ASN A 31 53.44 -10.96 32.99
N GLY A 32 52.21 -11.02 32.46
CA GLY A 32 51.00 -10.63 33.19
C GLY A 32 50.38 -11.83 33.91
N SER A 33 50.28 -11.79 35.23
CA SER A 33 49.49 -12.78 35.97
C SER A 33 48.00 -12.52 35.71
N VAL A 34 47.34 -13.43 35.01
CA VAL A 34 45.89 -13.38 34.76
C VAL A 34 45.14 -13.61 36.08
N SER A 35 44.49 -12.57 36.58
CA SER A 35 43.51 -12.68 37.67
C SER A 35 42.26 -13.42 37.17
N SER A 36 41.59 -14.14 38.05
CA SER A 36 40.47 -15.08 37.86
C SER A 36 39.18 -14.54 37.20
N VAL A 37 39.24 -13.44 36.44
CA VAL A 37 38.12 -12.83 35.71
C VAL A 37 38.08 -13.29 34.24
N GLU A 38 39.19 -13.76 33.67
CA GLU A 38 39.21 -14.16 32.25
C GLU A 38 38.57 -15.53 31.96
N GLN A 39 38.30 -16.37 32.96
CA GLN A 39 37.54 -17.61 32.73
C GLN A 39 36.07 -17.36 32.33
N GLY A 40 35.52 -16.16 32.60
CA GLY A 40 34.16 -15.79 32.19
C GLY A 40 34.06 -15.27 30.76
N ALA A 41 35.10 -14.58 30.26
CA ALA A 41 35.07 -13.96 28.93
C ALA A 41 35.23 -14.99 27.79
N VAL A 42 35.90 -16.11 28.03
CA VAL A 42 36.03 -17.19 27.02
C VAL A 42 34.68 -17.89 26.81
N ALA A 43 33.86 -18.03 27.86
CA ALA A 43 32.58 -18.74 27.81
C ALA A 43 31.47 -18.02 27.02
N GLU A 44 31.50 -16.68 26.91
CA GLU A 44 30.49 -15.92 26.14
C GLU A 44 30.64 -16.10 24.61
N SER A 45 31.81 -16.56 24.14
CA SER A 45 32.05 -16.84 22.73
C SER A 45 31.50 -18.20 22.28
N GLU A 46 31.03 -19.04 23.21
CA GLU A 46 30.80 -20.49 23.02
C GLU A 46 29.31 -20.87 22.91
N ILE A 47 28.40 -19.90 22.97
CA ILE A 47 26.96 -20.15 22.91
C ILE A 47 26.46 -19.99 21.48
N GLY A 48 25.70 -20.98 21.01
CA GLY A 48 25.00 -20.95 19.73
C GLY A 48 25.83 -21.46 18.55
N TRP A 49 25.47 -20.99 17.36
CA TRP A 49 26.11 -21.36 16.10
C TRP A 49 26.65 -20.13 15.39
N GLN A 50 27.63 -20.32 14.52
CA GLN A 50 28.17 -19.28 13.65
C GLN A 50 28.01 -19.69 12.19
N MET A 51 27.71 -18.70 11.34
CA MET A 51 27.71 -18.83 9.89
C MET A 51 28.99 -18.24 9.34
N LEU A 52 29.68 -19.01 8.49
CA LEU A 52 30.98 -18.62 7.95
C LEU A 52 30.87 -18.17 6.50
N CYS A 53 31.66 -17.16 6.13
CA CYS A 53 31.83 -16.72 4.76
C CYS A 53 32.40 -17.88 3.92
N PRO A 54 31.70 -18.35 2.87
CA PRO A 54 32.24 -19.38 1.99
C PRO A 54 33.41 -18.88 1.13
N TYR A 55 33.50 -17.56 0.91
CA TYR A 55 34.52 -16.89 0.10
C TYR A 55 35.00 -15.60 0.75
N GLY A 56 36.21 -15.15 0.37
CA GLY A 56 36.71 -13.84 0.74
C GLY A 56 36.16 -12.74 -0.16
N PHE A 57 35.91 -11.55 0.40
CA PHE A 57 35.53 -10.38 -0.38
C PHE A 57 35.83 -9.06 0.33
N GLU A 58 35.94 -8.00 -0.45
CA GLU A 58 35.98 -6.61 -0.02
C GLU A 58 34.69 -5.91 -0.44
N ALA A 59 34.20 -5.00 0.40
CA ALA A 59 33.07 -4.15 0.06
C ALA A 59 33.38 -2.69 0.41
N THR A 60 32.99 -1.76 -0.47
CA THR A 60 33.17 -0.32 -0.25
C THR A 60 31.89 0.42 -0.61
N TRP A 61 31.34 1.19 0.33
CA TRP A 61 30.18 2.05 0.08
C TRP A 61 30.63 3.48 -0.21
N ASN A 62 30.08 4.11 -1.26
CA ASN A 62 30.46 5.48 -1.64
C ASN A 62 29.68 6.59 -0.89
N GLY A 63 28.69 6.24 -0.06
CA GLY A 63 27.85 7.19 0.69
C GLY A 63 26.49 7.48 0.07
N GLY A 64 26.20 6.98 -1.13
CA GLY A 64 24.94 7.18 -1.82
C GLY A 64 23.83 6.22 -1.39
N PRO A 65 22.57 6.54 -1.74
CA PRO A 65 21.40 5.79 -1.29
C PRO A 65 21.13 4.53 -2.11
N GLU A 66 21.74 4.37 -3.28
CA GLU A 66 21.39 3.32 -4.23
C GLU A 66 22.07 1.99 -3.90
N PRO A 67 21.48 0.83 -4.24
CA PRO A 67 22.13 -0.46 -4.08
C PRO A 67 23.48 -0.55 -4.83
N THR A 68 23.61 0.13 -5.96
CA THR A 68 24.84 0.20 -6.78
C THR A 68 25.96 1.01 -6.14
N ASP A 69 25.69 1.74 -5.06
CA ASP A 69 26.68 2.55 -4.36
C ASP A 69 27.61 1.74 -3.44
N ILE A 70 27.37 0.43 -3.32
CA ILE A 70 28.29 -0.52 -2.69
C ILE A 70 28.97 -1.36 -3.77
N GLU A 71 30.28 -1.20 -3.88
CA GLU A 71 31.11 -2.05 -4.74
C GLU A 71 31.58 -3.27 -3.93
N ILE A 72 31.34 -4.48 -4.44
CA ILE A 72 31.79 -5.75 -3.85
C ILE A 72 32.83 -6.39 -4.78
N ARG A 73 34.02 -6.71 -4.25
CA ARG A 73 35.13 -7.33 -4.99
C ARG A 73 35.55 -8.62 -4.30
N TRP A 74 35.54 -9.74 -5.02
CA TRP A 74 35.85 -11.06 -4.46
C TRP A 74 37.35 -11.31 -4.39
N THR A 75 37.81 -11.95 -3.31
CA THR A 75 39.22 -12.25 -3.05
C THR A 75 39.43 -13.75 -2.79
N ASP A 76 40.60 -14.26 -3.19
CA ASP A 76 41.02 -15.61 -2.84
C ASP A 76 41.53 -15.70 -1.39
N ALA A 77 41.92 -16.91 -0.96
CA ALA A 77 42.44 -17.13 0.40
C ALA A 77 43.73 -16.35 0.73
N ALA A 78 44.41 -15.79 -0.28
CA ALA A 78 45.58 -14.93 -0.13
C ALA A 78 45.24 -13.43 -0.27
N GLY A 79 43.96 -13.06 -0.39
CA GLY A 79 43.49 -11.68 -0.54
C GLY A 79 43.63 -11.13 -1.96
N VAL A 80 43.91 -11.98 -2.97
CA VAL A 80 44.08 -11.56 -4.36
C VAL A 80 42.73 -11.53 -5.06
N ALA A 81 42.44 -10.46 -5.79
CA ALA A 81 41.17 -10.28 -6.50
C ALA A 81 40.93 -11.42 -7.51
N LEU A 82 39.77 -12.06 -7.40
CA LEU A 82 39.32 -13.13 -8.30
C LEU A 82 38.64 -12.51 -9.54
N PRO A 83 39.07 -12.84 -10.78
CA PRO A 83 38.37 -12.39 -11.98
C PRO A 83 37.09 -13.20 -12.22
N ASP A 84 35.95 -12.51 -12.26
CA ASP A 84 34.60 -12.91 -12.72
C ASP A 84 34.28 -14.42 -12.69
N ARG A 85 34.07 -14.95 -11.49
CA ARG A 85 33.63 -16.34 -11.31
C ARG A 85 32.49 -16.48 -10.29
N ILE A 86 31.41 -17.06 -10.82
CA ILE A 86 30.30 -17.83 -10.25
C ILE A 86 29.10 -17.02 -9.72
N ASP A 87 28.00 -17.11 -10.48
CA ASP A 87 26.65 -16.61 -10.19
C ASP A 87 26.18 -16.97 -8.76
N THR A 88 26.57 -18.12 -8.22
CA THR A 88 26.19 -18.57 -6.86
C THR A 88 26.86 -17.76 -5.74
N ILE A 89 28.05 -17.19 -5.98
CA ILE A 89 28.75 -16.34 -5.02
C ILE A 89 28.04 -14.99 -4.86
N GLN A 90 27.44 -14.47 -5.95
CA GLN A 90 26.64 -13.24 -5.92
C GLN A 90 25.33 -13.38 -5.14
N HIS A 91 24.86 -14.59 -4.85
CA HIS A 91 23.67 -14.81 -4.03
C HIS A 91 23.99 -14.86 -2.52
N PHE A 92 25.27 -14.98 -2.15
CA PHE A 92 25.69 -15.07 -0.76
C PHE A 92 25.67 -13.70 -0.05
N VAL A 93 26.28 -12.67 -0.64
CA VAL A 93 26.23 -11.30 -0.09
C VAL A 93 25.83 -10.31 -1.18
N GLN A 94 24.88 -9.45 -0.85
CA GLN A 94 24.27 -8.52 -1.79
C GLN A 94 24.05 -7.14 -1.17
N SER A 95 24.12 -6.12 -2.02
CA SER A 95 23.61 -4.78 -1.74
C SER A 95 22.25 -4.66 -2.42
N GLN A 96 21.15 -4.91 -1.69
CA GLN A 96 19.78 -4.82 -2.23
C GLN A 96 18.95 -3.70 -1.57
N ALA A 97 19.21 -3.38 -0.30
CA ALA A 97 18.38 -2.43 0.45
C ALA A 97 18.79 -0.95 0.25
N GLY A 98 19.88 -0.68 -0.47
CA GLY A 98 20.45 0.66 -0.59
C GLY A 98 21.07 1.17 0.72
N ASN A 99 21.40 2.47 0.76
CA ASN A 99 21.88 3.19 1.96
C ASN A 99 23.04 2.53 2.71
N GLY A 100 23.93 1.82 2.02
CA GLY A 100 25.10 1.20 2.68
C GLY A 100 24.79 -0.08 3.46
N VAL A 101 23.72 -0.84 3.13
CA VAL A 101 23.42 -2.14 3.77
C VAL A 101 23.94 -3.32 2.95
N LEU A 102 24.80 -4.14 3.55
CA LEU A 102 25.18 -5.47 3.07
C LEU A 102 24.26 -6.53 3.67
N THR A 103 23.63 -7.35 2.82
CA THR A 103 22.77 -8.46 3.24
C THR A 103 23.44 -9.78 2.91
N PHE A 104 23.63 -10.62 3.92
CA PHE A 104 24.20 -11.96 3.83
C PHE A 104 23.09 -13.00 3.90
N HIS A 105 23.09 -13.92 2.95
CA HIS A 105 22.10 -14.99 2.83
C HIS A 105 22.70 -16.31 3.33
N SER A 106 21.95 -17.01 4.19
CA SER A 106 22.41 -18.27 4.78
C SER A 106 22.28 -19.48 3.84
N GLY A 107 21.31 -19.46 2.92
CA GLY A 107 20.97 -20.63 2.10
C GLY A 107 20.24 -21.75 2.87
N TYR A 108 19.73 -21.46 4.07
CA TYR A 108 18.93 -22.39 4.88
C TYR A 108 17.56 -21.84 5.25
N GLN A 109 16.60 -22.75 5.44
CA GLN A 109 15.50 -22.54 6.39
C GLN A 109 15.91 -23.08 7.76
N LEU A 110 15.75 -22.27 8.80
CA LEU A 110 16.11 -22.62 10.17
C LEU A 110 14.87 -22.82 11.03
N LYS A 111 14.88 -23.83 11.91
CA LYS A 111 13.82 -24.10 12.90
C LYS A 111 14.40 -24.35 14.28
N THR A 112 13.87 -23.65 15.28
CA THR A 112 14.18 -23.81 16.71
C THR A 112 13.09 -24.59 17.46
N ALA A 113 13.37 -24.99 18.70
CA ALA A 113 12.33 -25.54 19.59
C ALA A 113 11.41 -24.41 20.08
N SER A 114 10.15 -24.74 20.40
CA SER A 114 9.07 -23.83 20.86
C SER A 114 9.49 -22.85 21.95
N GLU A 115 10.35 -23.30 22.86
CA GLU A 115 10.84 -22.56 24.04
C GLU A 115 11.77 -21.38 23.69
N TYR A 116 12.30 -21.34 22.46
CA TYR A 116 13.40 -20.44 22.07
C TYR A 116 13.09 -19.63 20.82
N LEU A 117 13.34 -18.33 20.89
CA LEU A 117 13.57 -17.49 19.72
C LEU A 117 15.00 -17.70 19.20
N LEU A 118 15.20 -17.40 17.93
CA LEU A 118 16.53 -17.35 17.33
C LEU A 118 16.97 -15.89 17.22
N TRP A 119 17.93 -15.49 18.04
CA TRP A 119 18.58 -14.20 17.92
C TRP A 119 19.75 -14.32 16.94
N VAL A 120 19.65 -13.60 15.84
CA VAL A 120 20.63 -13.49 14.78
C VAL A 120 21.38 -12.19 15.01
N CYS A 121 22.66 -12.28 15.33
CA CYS A 121 23.47 -11.11 15.69
C CYS A 121 24.84 -11.14 15.03
N GLY A 122 25.56 -10.02 15.12
CA GLY A 122 26.96 -9.98 14.73
C GLY A 122 27.84 -10.97 15.51
N PRO A 123 28.99 -11.38 14.94
CA PRO A 123 29.98 -12.19 15.65
C PRO A 123 30.67 -11.35 16.74
N ALA A 124 30.80 -11.87 17.96
CA ALA A 124 31.43 -11.11 19.05
C ALA A 124 32.97 -10.98 18.93
N SER A 125 33.62 -11.84 18.15
CA SER A 125 35.09 -11.87 17.98
C SER A 125 35.58 -11.32 16.64
N ALA A 126 34.68 -10.96 15.71
CA ALA A 126 35.02 -10.51 14.36
C ALA A 126 34.42 -9.13 14.07
N THR A 127 34.75 -8.15 14.90
CA THR A 127 34.31 -6.76 14.70
C THR A 127 34.95 -6.16 13.45
N LYS A 128 34.15 -5.47 12.63
CA LYS A 128 34.63 -4.75 11.45
C LYS A 128 34.62 -3.27 11.70
N TRP A 129 35.78 -2.63 11.58
CA TRP A 129 35.84 -1.18 11.64
C TRP A 129 35.12 -0.62 10.41
N GLY A 130 34.13 0.26 10.61
CA GLY A 130 33.34 0.85 9.53
C GLY A 130 32.05 0.14 9.14
N LEU A 131 31.74 -1.01 9.77
CA LEU A 131 30.55 -1.80 9.52
C LEU A 131 29.90 -2.20 10.85
N SER A 132 28.59 -1.99 10.99
CA SER A 132 27.83 -2.40 12.17
C SER A 132 26.87 -3.53 11.82
N PRO A 133 26.89 -4.67 12.53
CA PRO A 133 25.87 -5.68 12.37
C PRO A 133 24.51 -5.14 12.83
N LEU A 134 23.45 -5.59 12.16
CA LEU A 134 22.07 -5.31 12.55
C LEU A 134 21.44 -6.59 13.09
N ASP A 135 21.22 -6.61 14.40
CA ASP A 135 20.67 -7.74 15.10
C ASP A 135 19.18 -7.93 14.81
N THR A 136 18.73 -9.18 14.76
CA THR A 136 17.32 -9.52 14.54
C THR A 136 16.96 -10.72 15.40
N MET A 137 15.79 -10.68 16.04
CA MET A 137 15.25 -11.82 16.77
C MET A 137 14.05 -12.39 16.02
N VAL A 138 14.09 -13.68 15.72
CA VAL A 138 13.09 -14.34 14.86
C VAL A 138 12.52 -15.56 15.58
N ASP A 139 11.20 -15.69 15.59
CA ASP A 139 10.55 -16.92 16.01
C ASP A 139 10.52 -17.91 14.85
N THR A 140 11.42 -18.89 14.89
CA THR A 140 11.46 -19.98 13.90
C THR A 140 10.86 -21.28 14.43
N SER A 141 10.21 -21.25 15.59
CA SER A 141 9.75 -22.46 16.26
C SER A 141 8.43 -22.99 15.70
N ALA A 142 7.55 -22.09 15.24
CA ALA A 142 6.31 -22.45 14.57
C ALA A 142 6.56 -22.98 13.15
N PHE A 143 7.32 -22.24 12.34
CA PHE A 143 7.66 -22.59 10.96
C PHE A 143 9.16 -22.34 10.66
N PRO A 144 9.83 -23.22 9.88
CA PRO A 144 11.17 -22.94 9.39
C PRO A 144 11.20 -21.65 8.57
N ALA A 145 12.11 -20.72 8.86
CA ALA A 145 12.22 -19.45 8.14
C ALA A 145 13.60 -19.26 7.52
N VAL A 146 13.67 -18.54 6.40
CA VAL A 146 14.94 -18.11 5.81
C VAL A 146 15.47 -16.94 6.63
N ILE A 147 16.73 -17.04 7.05
CA ILE A 147 17.38 -16.02 7.86
C ILE A 147 18.48 -15.34 7.05
N THR A 148 18.47 -14.00 7.05
CA THR A 148 19.52 -13.15 6.51
C THR A 148 20.19 -12.36 7.64
N MET A 149 21.49 -12.10 7.51
CA MET A 149 22.21 -11.19 8.39
C MET A 149 22.49 -9.88 7.66
N ARG A 150 22.17 -8.74 8.26
CA ARG A 150 22.43 -7.42 7.67
C ARG A 150 23.55 -6.70 8.39
N TRP A 151 24.38 -6.00 7.64
CA TRP A 151 25.45 -5.15 8.14
C TRP A 151 25.39 -3.78 7.48
N GLN A 152 25.45 -2.71 8.27
CA GLN A 152 25.34 -1.33 7.84
C GLN A 152 26.72 -0.67 7.82
N PHE A 153 27.10 -0.05 6.70
CA PHE A 153 28.23 0.87 6.67
C PHE A 153 27.92 2.09 7.52
N ILE A 154 28.85 2.42 8.42
CA ILE A 154 28.75 3.60 9.30
C ILE A 154 29.55 4.79 8.76
N ARG A 155 30.32 4.60 7.68
CA ARG A 155 31.10 5.65 7.00
C ARG A 155 31.21 5.38 5.49
N PRO A 156 31.11 6.42 4.64
CA PRO A 156 31.39 6.29 3.21
C PRO A 156 32.88 6.18 2.92
N HIS A 157 33.21 5.65 1.75
CA HIS A 157 34.55 5.41 1.21
C HIS A 157 35.46 4.54 2.07
N GLN A 158 34.87 3.74 2.95
CA GLN A 158 35.58 2.80 3.78
C GLN A 158 35.46 1.40 3.19
N THR A 159 36.59 0.78 2.86
CA THR A 159 36.64 -0.62 2.41
C THR A 159 36.68 -1.54 3.62
N VAL A 160 35.81 -2.54 3.63
CA VAL A 160 35.77 -3.62 4.62
C VAL A 160 36.09 -4.94 3.95
N HIS A 161 36.84 -5.80 4.63
CA HIS A 161 37.28 -7.10 4.10
C HIS A 161 36.71 -8.23 4.95
N PHE A 162 36.16 -9.27 4.33
CA PHE A 162 35.78 -10.54 4.95
C PHE A 162 36.64 -11.67 4.38
N ALA A 163 37.28 -12.47 5.23
CA ALA A 163 38.05 -13.63 4.79
C ALA A 163 37.15 -14.86 4.58
N ALA A 164 37.53 -15.77 3.68
CA ALA A 164 36.89 -17.09 3.60
C ALA A 164 37.05 -17.84 4.94
N GLY A 165 35.97 -18.42 5.44
CA GLY A 165 35.91 -19.07 6.75
C GLY A 165 35.70 -18.10 7.92
N GLU A 166 35.66 -16.78 7.69
CA GLU A 166 35.37 -15.80 8.73
C GLU A 166 33.88 -15.82 9.10
N PRO A 167 33.51 -15.77 10.40
CA PRO A 167 32.10 -15.68 10.79
C PRO A 167 31.49 -14.32 10.43
N PHE A 168 30.33 -14.32 9.79
CA PHE A 168 29.56 -13.09 9.48
C PHE A 168 28.29 -12.94 10.32
N ALA A 169 27.80 -14.03 10.92
CA ALA A 169 26.62 -14.04 11.77
C ALA A 169 26.75 -15.06 12.89
N ARG A 170 26.11 -14.77 14.02
CA ARG A 170 25.90 -15.69 15.14
C ARG A 170 24.42 -15.94 15.34
N LEU A 171 24.10 -17.19 15.64
CA LEU A 171 22.76 -17.67 15.95
C LEU A 171 22.70 -18.08 17.41
N LEU A 172 22.03 -17.26 18.22
CA LEU A 172 21.87 -17.46 19.64
C LEU A 172 20.44 -17.91 19.96
N PRO A 173 20.27 -18.99 20.73
CA PRO A 173 18.95 -19.30 21.28
C PRO A 173 18.61 -18.31 22.38
N TYR A 174 17.48 -17.62 22.24
CA TYR A 174 16.96 -16.72 23.27
C TYR A 174 15.72 -17.33 23.93
N PRO A 175 15.77 -17.74 25.21
CA PRO A 175 14.61 -18.29 25.89
C PRO A 175 13.49 -17.26 25.99
N LYS A 176 12.30 -17.64 25.50
CA LYS A 176 11.12 -16.74 25.56
C LYS A 176 10.78 -16.31 26.98
N ALA A 177 11.09 -17.16 27.98
CA ALA A 177 10.87 -16.88 29.40
C ALA A 177 11.54 -15.59 29.91
N TYR A 178 12.65 -15.13 29.31
CA TYR A 178 13.34 -13.91 29.76
C TYR A 178 12.67 -12.61 29.30
N LEU A 179 11.78 -12.65 28.30
CA LEU A 179 11.04 -11.46 27.85
C LEU A 179 9.90 -11.06 28.80
N ALA A 180 9.45 -11.98 29.65
CA ALA A 180 8.36 -11.75 30.61
C ALA A 180 8.67 -10.67 31.67
N GLY A 181 9.95 -10.37 31.92
CA GLY A 181 10.38 -9.36 32.89
C GLY A 181 10.50 -7.93 32.34
N CYS A 182 10.58 -7.74 31.02
CA CYS A 182 10.79 -6.43 30.39
C CYS A 182 9.52 -5.56 30.33
N ALA A 183 8.34 -6.13 30.62
CA ALA A 183 7.05 -5.45 30.56
C ALA A 183 6.76 -4.53 31.76
N ALA A 184 7.58 -4.53 32.81
CA ALA A 184 7.21 -3.96 34.11
C ALA A 184 7.56 -2.46 34.33
N GLY A 185 8.05 -1.72 33.32
CA GLY A 185 8.80 -0.47 33.56
C GLY A 185 8.34 0.85 32.90
N ALA A 186 7.30 0.90 32.06
CA ALA A 186 6.90 2.15 31.38
C ALA A 186 5.40 2.45 31.54
N GLY A 187 5.09 3.59 32.15
CA GLY A 187 3.75 3.94 32.64
C GLY A 187 2.69 4.22 31.56
N LYS A 188 1.47 3.73 31.86
CA LYS A 188 0.13 4.11 31.36
C LYS A 188 0.06 4.76 29.97
N ARG A 189 0.23 3.93 28.93
CA ARG A 189 -0.52 4.01 27.67
C ARG A 189 -1.65 2.97 27.72
N ASN A 190 -2.75 3.24 27.02
CA ASN A 190 -3.98 2.43 27.01
C ASN A 190 -3.69 0.93 26.84
N GLU A 191 -4.02 0.14 27.85
CA GLU A 191 -3.84 -1.31 27.88
C GLU A 191 -4.80 -1.99 26.90
N VAL A 192 -4.24 -2.55 25.83
CA VAL A 192 -4.83 -3.65 25.07
C VAL A 192 -4.68 -4.90 25.92
N GLN A 193 -5.78 -5.59 26.24
CA GLN A 193 -5.67 -6.93 26.81
C GLN A 193 -5.23 -7.88 25.70
N ILE A 194 -3.95 -8.23 25.73
CA ILE A 194 -3.39 -9.33 24.93
C ILE A 194 -3.59 -10.61 25.75
N ILE A 195 -4.24 -11.60 25.15
CA ILE A 195 -4.42 -12.93 25.74
C ILE A 195 -3.28 -13.79 25.17
N ASP A 196 -2.27 -14.09 26.00
CA ASP A 196 -0.98 -14.68 25.60
C ASP A 196 -0.80 -16.16 25.98
N ASP A 197 -1.87 -16.86 26.34
CA ASP A 197 -1.83 -18.28 26.72
C ASP A 197 -2.47 -19.13 25.62
N ALA A 198 -1.75 -20.08 25.03
CA ALA A 198 -2.26 -20.94 23.96
C ALA A 198 -3.40 -21.85 24.43
N ASP A 199 -3.42 -22.26 25.71
CA ASP A 199 -4.56 -23.01 26.28
C ASP A 199 -5.75 -22.07 26.55
N ALA A 200 -5.50 -20.78 26.82
CA ALA A 200 -6.55 -19.78 26.93
C ALA A 200 -7.02 -19.26 25.56
N ILE A 201 -6.17 -19.23 24.53
CA ILE A 201 -6.51 -18.94 23.14
C ILE A 201 -7.25 -20.13 22.55
N GLU A 202 -6.87 -21.37 22.86
CA GLU A 202 -7.62 -22.56 22.48
C GLU A 202 -8.92 -22.66 23.30
N GLN A 203 -8.96 -22.28 24.58
CA GLN A 203 -10.21 -22.14 25.35
C GLN A 203 -11.06 -20.98 24.86
N GLU A 204 -10.50 -19.86 24.41
CA GLU A 204 -11.25 -18.70 23.94
C GLU A 204 -11.63 -18.82 22.46
N LEU A 205 -10.87 -19.57 21.65
CA LEU A 205 -11.26 -20.09 20.34
C LEU A 205 -12.32 -21.17 20.50
N THR A 206 -12.19 -22.08 21.46
CA THR A 206 -13.24 -23.06 21.83
C THR A 206 -14.46 -22.33 22.39
N ARG A 207 -14.30 -21.22 23.11
CA ARG A 207 -15.38 -20.36 23.60
C ARG A 207 -15.95 -19.41 22.52
N LEU A 208 -15.18 -19.10 21.48
CA LEU A 208 -15.62 -18.39 20.26
C LEU A 208 -16.41 -19.34 19.36
N VAL A 209 -15.97 -20.61 19.28
CA VAL A 209 -16.67 -21.74 18.64
C VAL A 209 -17.91 -22.14 19.45
N ASP A 210 -17.84 -22.12 20.78
CA ASP A 210 -18.97 -22.29 21.72
C ASP A 210 -19.70 -20.97 22.00
N SER A 211 -19.33 -19.87 21.33
CA SER A 211 -19.95 -18.58 21.59
C SER A 211 -21.40 -18.68 21.16
N THR A 212 -22.32 -18.01 21.85
CA THR A 212 -23.73 -17.95 21.43
C THR A 212 -23.92 -17.43 19.99
N VAL A 213 -22.88 -16.92 19.33
CA VAL A 213 -22.88 -16.54 17.91
C VAL A 213 -22.55 -17.73 17.02
N VAL A 214 -21.46 -18.47 17.27
CA VAL A 214 -21.10 -19.68 16.50
C VAL A 214 -21.99 -20.87 16.86
N GLN A 215 -22.43 -20.98 18.11
CA GLN A 215 -23.48 -21.92 18.51
C GLN A 215 -24.83 -21.59 17.87
N LYS A 216 -25.16 -20.30 17.61
CA LYS A 216 -26.35 -19.95 16.78
C LYS A 216 -26.17 -20.33 15.31
N VAL A 217 -24.93 -20.32 14.79
CA VAL A 217 -24.60 -20.78 13.43
C VAL A 217 -24.71 -22.30 13.36
N PHE A 218 -24.14 -23.04 14.31
CA PHE A 218 -24.29 -24.49 14.41
C PHE A 218 -25.71 -24.92 14.77
N ASP A 219 -26.44 -24.24 15.66
CA ASP A 219 -27.86 -24.50 15.97
C ASP A 219 -28.75 -24.22 14.76
N ARG A 220 -28.43 -23.24 13.90
CA ARG A 220 -29.13 -23.02 12.62
C ARG A 220 -28.82 -24.10 11.58
N LEU A 221 -27.59 -24.64 11.59
CA LEU A 221 -27.14 -25.70 10.68
C LEU A 221 -27.58 -27.11 11.14
N SER A 222 -27.74 -27.32 12.45
CA SER A 222 -28.08 -28.60 13.08
C SER A 222 -29.56 -28.72 13.49
N ALA A 223 -30.28 -27.60 13.66
CA ALA A 223 -31.74 -27.60 13.63
C ALA A 223 -32.21 -27.79 12.18
N GLY A 224 -32.16 -29.04 11.71
CA GLY A 224 -32.72 -29.51 10.45
C GLY A 224 -34.24 -29.32 10.37
N LYS A 225 -34.67 -28.07 10.26
CA LYS A 225 -35.97 -27.66 9.75
C LYS A 225 -35.72 -26.51 8.79
N PHE A 226 -35.57 -26.87 7.51
CA PHE A 226 -36.08 -26.03 6.44
C PHE A 226 -37.49 -25.60 6.84
N SER A 227 -37.62 -24.37 7.33
CA SER A 227 -38.91 -23.72 7.45
C SER A 227 -39.42 -23.53 6.04
N GLN A 228 -40.23 -24.48 5.58
CA GLN A 228 -41.33 -24.16 4.69
C GLN A 228 -42.20 -23.14 5.43
N ASN A 229 -41.88 -21.86 5.30
CA ASN A 229 -42.78 -20.71 5.39
C ASN A 229 -41.97 -19.41 5.43
N GLY A 230 -42.27 -18.53 4.47
CA GLY A 230 -41.96 -17.11 4.54
C GLY A 230 -40.77 -16.67 3.71
N HIS A 231 -40.92 -16.64 2.39
CA HIS A 231 -40.20 -15.67 1.56
C HIS A 231 -40.47 -14.25 2.07
N ALA A 232 -39.64 -13.74 2.98
CA ALA A 232 -39.60 -12.33 3.31
C ALA A 232 -38.92 -11.61 2.15
N LYS A 233 -39.76 -11.10 1.26
CA LYS A 233 -39.43 -10.19 0.17
C LYS A 233 -38.74 -8.94 0.74
N HIS A 234 -37.42 -8.90 0.77
CA HIS A 234 -36.73 -7.62 0.58
C HIS A 234 -36.63 -7.40 -0.93
N ALA A 235 -37.42 -6.42 -1.37
CA ALA A 235 -37.65 -6.10 -2.75
C ALA A 235 -36.43 -5.38 -3.34
N ASP A 236 -35.61 -6.11 -4.08
CA ASP A 236 -35.08 -5.59 -5.34
C ASP A 236 -35.82 -6.34 -6.46
N ALA A 237 -36.20 -5.65 -7.54
CA ALA A 237 -37.15 -6.14 -8.53
C ALA A 237 -36.79 -7.55 -9.04
N ARG A 238 -37.73 -8.51 -8.95
CA ARG A 238 -37.58 -9.86 -9.52
C ARG A 238 -37.22 -9.74 -11.01
N ARG A 239 -35.94 -9.88 -11.34
CA ARG A 239 -35.46 -10.08 -12.71
C ARG A 239 -35.65 -11.56 -13.04
N ASP A 240 -36.19 -11.85 -14.21
CA ASP A 240 -36.39 -13.23 -14.66
C ASP A 240 -35.03 -13.95 -14.73
N PRO A 241 -34.93 -15.18 -14.23
CA PRO A 241 -33.69 -15.96 -14.29
C PRO A 241 -33.25 -16.11 -15.74
N SER A 242 -31.94 -16.00 -16.01
CA SER A 242 -31.43 -16.18 -17.38
C SER A 242 -31.77 -17.57 -17.90
N ARG A 243 -31.74 -17.72 -19.22
CA ARG A 243 -31.88 -19.03 -19.87
C ARG A 243 -30.87 -20.08 -19.36
N TRP A 244 -29.73 -19.63 -18.83
CA TRP A 244 -28.70 -20.50 -18.27
C TRP A 244 -29.11 -21.02 -16.89
N ALA A 245 -29.61 -20.14 -16.02
CA ALA A 245 -30.17 -20.53 -14.73
C ALA A 245 -31.35 -21.51 -14.89
N GLN A 246 -32.20 -21.30 -15.89
CA GLN A 246 -33.32 -22.20 -16.19
C GLN A 246 -32.90 -23.58 -16.69
N GLN A 247 -31.70 -23.71 -17.28
CA GLN A 247 -31.16 -24.97 -17.80
C GLN A 247 -30.38 -25.78 -16.75
N LEU A 248 -30.00 -25.15 -15.63
CA LEU A 248 -29.29 -25.77 -14.51
C LEU A 248 -30.28 -26.54 -13.62
N GLN A 249 -30.46 -27.83 -13.91
CA GLN A 249 -31.31 -28.72 -13.10
C GLN A 249 -30.63 -29.13 -11.78
N ASP A 250 -29.32 -29.36 -11.81
CA ASP A 250 -28.50 -29.75 -10.65
C ASP A 250 -27.35 -28.73 -10.47
N ALA A 251 -27.62 -27.62 -9.79
CA ALA A 251 -26.63 -26.56 -9.57
C ALA A 251 -25.75 -26.89 -8.34
N PRO A 252 -24.46 -27.23 -8.53
CA PRO A 252 -23.55 -27.53 -7.42
C PRO A 252 -23.23 -26.29 -6.57
N PRO A 253 -22.83 -26.45 -5.30
CA PRO A 253 -22.33 -25.33 -4.50
C PRO A 253 -21.07 -24.69 -5.12
N VAL A 254 -20.94 -23.36 -5.01
CA VAL A 254 -19.83 -22.57 -5.63
C VAL A 254 -19.17 -21.64 -4.62
N SER A 255 -17.84 -21.60 -4.59
CA SER A 255 -17.05 -20.64 -3.80
C SER A 255 -16.38 -19.60 -4.69
N CYS A 256 -16.73 -18.33 -4.51
CA CYS A 256 -16.10 -17.19 -5.17
C CYS A 256 -14.95 -16.63 -4.33
N LEU A 257 -13.79 -16.40 -4.94
CA LEU A 257 -12.53 -16.05 -4.27
C LEU A 257 -12.14 -14.60 -4.57
N CYS A 258 -12.26 -13.70 -3.59
CA CYS A 258 -12.08 -12.27 -3.75
C CYS A 258 -10.93 -11.72 -2.88
N PRO A 259 -9.67 -11.86 -3.32
CA PRO A 259 -8.57 -11.17 -2.65
C PRO A 259 -8.66 -9.66 -2.89
N THR A 260 -8.45 -8.86 -1.84
CA THR A 260 -8.51 -7.39 -1.92
C THR A 260 -7.45 -6.69 -1.09
N TYR A 261 -6.94 -5.54 -1.54
CA TYR A 261 -5.91 -4.76 -0.83
C TYR A 261 -6.11 -3.26 -1.10
N GLY A 262 -6.72 -2.53 -0.16
CA GLY A 262 -6.89 -1.07 -0.27
C GLY A 262 -7.72 -0.63 -1.48
N ARG A 263 -8.89 -1.26 -1.69
CA ARG A 263 -9.79 -1.00 -2.83
C ARG A 263 -11.27 -1.00 -2.44
N VAL A 264 -11.65 -0.37 -1.32
CA VAL A 264 -13.02 -0.47 -0.75
C VAL A 264 -14.11 -0.21 -1.79
N ALA A 265 -14.02 0.88 -2.54
CA ALA A 265 -15.07 1.28 -3.46
C ALA A 265 -15.23 0.34 -4.67
N LEU A 266 -14.14 -0.29 -5.13
CA LEU A 266 -14.20 -1.26 -6.23
C LEU A 266 -14.73 -2.60 -5.72
N LEU A 267 -14.28 -2.99 -4.52
CA LEU A 267 -14.74 -4.19 -3.81
C LEU A 267 -16.26 -4.17 -3.58
N GLU A 268 -16.85 -3.03 -3.20
CA GLU A 268 -18.30 -2.90 -3.04
C GLU A 268 -19.07 -3.23 -4.34
N GLU A 269 -18.55 -2.83 -5.51
CA GLU A 269 -19.18 -3.18 -6.78
C GLU A 269 -18.99 -4.65 -7.12
N ALA A 270 -17.81 -5.21 -6.81
CA ALA A 270 -17.54 -6.64 -6.98
C ALA A 270 -18.46 -7.50 -6.09
N ILE A 271 -18.70 -7.09 -4.84
CA ILE A 271 -19.67 -7.74 -3.96
C ILE A 271 -21.07 -7.63 -4.54
N GLN A 272 -21.46 -6.44 -5.02
CA GLN A 272 -22.78 -6.27 -5.62
C GLN A 272 -22.96 -7.16 -6.86
N SER A 273 -21.92 -7.35 -7.67
CA SER A 273 -21.92 -8.30 -8.78
C SER A 273 -22.19 -9.75 -8.33
N PHE A 274 -21.70 -10.15 -7.15
CA PHE A 274 -21.93 -11.47 -6.56
C PHE A 274 -23.37 -11.60 -6.03
N LEU A 275 -23.86 -10.57 -5.33
CA LEU A 275 -25.22 -10.55 -4.80
C LEU A 275 -26.27 -10.57 -5.92
N ARG A 276 -25.92 -10.05 -7.10
CA ARG A 276 -26.78 -10.03 -8.29
C ARG A 276 -26.76 -11.30 -9.13
N GLN A 277 -25.99 -12.33 -8.76
CA GLN A 277 -25.96 -13.57 -9.53
C GLN A 277 -27.32 -14.27 -9.55
N ASP A 278 -27.76 -14.73 -10.72
CA ASP A 278 -29.00 -15.47 -10.91
C ASP A 278 -28.87 -16.98 -10.64
N TYR A 279 -27.78 -17.38 -10.00
CA TYR A 279 -27.41 -18.77 -9.77
C TYR A 279 -28.41 -19.47 -8.85
N PRO A 280 -29.01 -20.59 -9.27
CA PRO A 280 -30.05 -21.26 -8.48
C PRO A 280 -29.49 -22.16 -7.36
N GLY A 281 -28.19 -22.49 -7.40
CA GLY A 281 -27.53 -23.33 -6.39
C GLY A 281 -26.91 -22.52 -5.25
N PRO A 282 -26.39 -23.19 -4.20
CA PRO A 282 -25.67 -22.52 -3.12
C PRO A 282 -24.42 -21.79 -3.65
N LYS A 283 -24.19 -20.57 -3.18
CA LYS A 283 -22.99 -19.80 -3.50
C LYS A 283 -22.47 -19.07 -2.28
N GLU A 284 -21.16 -18.92 -2.20
CA GLU A 284 -20.48 -18.09 -1.20
C GLU A 284 -19.45 -17.19 -1.86
N LEU A 285 -19.16 -16.05 -1.24
CA LEU A 285 -18.07 -15.15 -1.59
C LEU A 285 -17.12 -15.01 -0.41
N ILE A 286 -15.84 -15.30 -0.63
CA ILE A 286 -14.79 -15.15 0.36
C ILE A 286 -13.97 -13.93 -0.01
N ILE A 287 -14.06 -12.90 0.82
CA ILE A 287 -13.24 -11.71 0.72
C ILE A 287 -12.04 -11.89 1.62
N LEU A 288 -10.84 -11.90 1.04
CA LEU A 288 -9.59 -11.97 1.78
C LEU A 288 -8.87 -10.63 1.70
N ASN A 289 -9.00 -9.83 2.76
CA ASN A 289 -8.32 -8.56 2.94
C ASN A 289 -7.01 -8.77 3.71
N ASP A 290 -5.89 -8.34 3.14
CA ASP A 290 -4.58 -8.38 3.79
C ASP A 290 -3.94 -7.00 3.90
N TYR A 291 -4.74 -5.93 3.80
CA TYR A 291 -4.30 -4.59 4.13
C TYR A 291 -4.52 -4.32 5.63
N ALA A 292 -3.42 -4.32 6.39
CA ALA A 292 -3.44 -4.21 7.85
C ALA A 292 -4.16 -2.97 8.39
N ALA A 293 -4.14 -1.87 7.64
CA ALA A 293 -4.82 -0.64 8.03
C ALA A 293 -6.35 -0.71 7.83
N GLN A 294 -6.91 -1.80 7.28
CA GLN A 294 -8.35 -1.97 7.05
C GLN A 294 -8.89 -3.17 7.82
N THR A 295 -10.02 -2.97 8.51
CA THR A 295 -10.87 -4.03 9.03
C THR A 295 -12.23 -3.94 8.34
N LEU A 296 -12.41 -4.74 7.30
CA LEU A 296 -13.64 -4.75 6.51
C LEU A 296 -14.74 -5.53 7.22
N GLN A 297 -15.97 -5.00 7.21
CA GLN A 297 -17.13 -5.59 7.85
C GLN A 297 -18.32 -5.62 6.88
N PHE A 298 -18.87 -6.81 6.65
CA PHE A 298 -20.10 -7.00 5.88
C PHE A 298 -20.84 -8.22 6.40
N ASP A 299 -22.00 -8.02 7.01
CA ASP A 299 -22.84 -9.09 7.55
C ASP A 299 -23.82 -9.56 6.47
N HIS A 300 -23.52 -10.70 5.84
CA HIS A 300 -24.38 -11.31 4.83
C HIS A 300 -24.24 -12.84 4.85
N PRO A 301 -25.34 -13.62 4.74
CA PRO A 301 -25.30 -15.08 4.88
C PRO A 301 -24.47 -15.82 3.82
N GLU A 302 -24.24 -15.19 2.67
CA GLU A 302 -23.46 -15.76 1.55
C GLU A 302 -22.09 -15.08 1.37
N VAL A 303 -21.67 -14.16 2.25
CA VAL A 303 -20.38 -13.45 2.12
C VAL A 303 -19.59 -13.55 3.42
N THR A 304 -18.37 -14.05 3.31
CA THR A 304 -17.41 -14.18 4.41
C THR A 304 -16.28 -13.18 4.20
N VAL A 305 -16.06 -12.30 5.17
CA VAL A 305 -14.94 -11.35 5.16
C VAL A 305 -13.87 -11.81 6.12
N VAL A 306 -12.66 -12.04 5.61
CA VAL A 306 -11.48 -12.43 6.38
C VAL A 306 -10.46 -11.29 6.28
N ASN A 307 -10.16 -10.68 7.42
CA ASN A 307 -9.12 -9.65 7.53
C ASN A 307 -7.86 -10.26 8.13
N THR A 308 -6.71 -10.04 7.51
CA THR A 308 -5.40 -10.43 8.03
C THR A 308 -4.53 -9.19 8.28
N GLN A 309 -3.78 -9.23 9.37
CA GLN A 309 -2.84 -8.16 9.74
C GLN A 309 -1.50 -8.26 9.00
N GLN A 310 -1.23 -9.43 8.41
CA GLN A 310 -0.03 -9.67 7.60
C GLN A 310 -0.41 -9.77 6.14
N ARG A 311 0.38 -9.09 5.30
CA ARG A 311 0.28 -9.18 3.85
C ARG A 311 0.86 -10.49 3.37
N PHE A 312 0.22 -11.11 2.38
CA PHE A 312 0.75 -12.33 1.76
C PHE A 312 1.99 -12.03 0.92
N GLY A 313 2.91 -12.99 0.83
CA GLY A 313 4.17 -12.83 0.09
C GLY A 313 4.00 -12.81 -1.42
N SER A 314 2.84 -13.22 -1.94
CA SER A 314 2.44 -13.04 -3.33
C SER A 314 0.93 -13.08 -3.54
N ILE A 315 0.46 -12.55 -4.67
CA ILE A 315 -0.94 -12.68 -5.11
C ILE A 315 -1.34 -14.17 -5.22
N GLY A 316 -0.47 -15.03 -5.77
CA GLY A 316 -0.72 -16.47 -5.85
C GLY A 316 -0.87 -17.15 -4.49
N GLU A 317 -0.09 -16.75 -3.48
CA GLU A 317 -0.24 -17.23 -2.10
C GLU A 317 -1.56 -16.80 -1.47
N LYS A 318 -1.97 -15.57 -1.71
CA LYS A 318 -3.24 -15.05 -1.23
C LYS A 318 -4.42 -15.81 -1.83
N TYR A 319 -4.38 -16.12 -3.13
CA TYR A 319 -5.41 -16.98 -3.74
C TYR A 319 -5.41 -18.40 -3.17
N LYS A 320 -4.24 -19.01 -2.90
CA LYS A 320 -4.19 -20.32 -2.22
C LYS A 320 -4.88 -20.27 -0.85
N ALA A 321 -4.62 -19.24 -0.06
CA ALA A 321 -5.29 -19.05 1.23
C ALA A 321 -6.82 -18.89 1.08
N ALA A 322 -7.28 -18.16 0.05
CA ALA A 322 -8.71 -18.06 -0.24
C ALA A 322 -9.34 -19.42 -0.63
N VAL A 323 -8.60 -20.29 -1.34
CA VAL A 323 -9.05 -21.65 -1.68
C VAL A 323 -9.17 -22.54 -0.44
N GLU A 324 -8.27 -22.42 0.53
CA GLU A 324 -8.36 -23.16 1.81
C GLU A 324 -9.57 -22.74 2.64
N LEU A 325 -9.99 -21.48 2.54
CA LEU A 325 -11.19 -20.96 3.20
C LEU A 325 -12.50 -21.40 2.49
N ALA A 326 -12.42 -21.84 1.23
CA ALA A 326 -13.59 -22.20 0.43
C ALA A 326 -14.26 -23.49 0.94
N ALA A 327 -15.57 -23.44 1.17
CA ALA A 327 -16.38 -24.56 1.63
C ALA A 327 -16.84 -25.47 0.49
N HIS A 328 -16.69 -25.07 -0.76
CA HIS A 328 -17.18 -25.81 -1.92
C HIS A 328 -16.07 -26.19 -2.90
N ASP A 329 -16.35 -27.19 -3.73
CA ASP A 329 -15.38 -27.74 -4.68
C ASP A 329 -15.34 -27.01 -6.02
N LEU A 330 -16.33 -26.17 -6.33
CA LEU A 330 -16.31 -25.37 -7.54
C LEU A 330 -15.82 -23.95 -7.21
N LEU A 331 -14.61 -23.66 -7.65
CA LEU A 331 -13.84 -22.45 -7.32
C LEU A 331 -13.95 -21.43 -8.46
N VAL A 332 -14.17 -20.17 -8.10
CA VAL A 332 -14.42 -19.07 -9.04
C VAL A 332 -13.60 -17.83 -8.63
N PRO A 333 -12.61 -17.37 -9.40
CA PRO A 333 -11.86 -16.16 -9.11
C PRO A 333 -12.78 -14.94 -9.21
N TRP A 334 -12.69 -14.01 -8.28
CA TRP A 334 -13.56 -12.87 -8.17
C TRP A 334 -12.73 -11.61 -7.90
N HIS A 335 -12.22 -11.01 -8.96
CA HIS A 335 -11.35 -9.84 -8.85
C HIS A 335 -12.12 -8.66 -8.25
N ASP A 336 -11.53 -7.99 -7.26
CA ASP A 336 -12.14 -6.88 -6.54
C ASP A 336 -12.23 -5.59 -7.38
N ASP A 337 -11.48 -5.51 -8.47
CA ASP A 337 -11.41 -4.40 -9.40
C ASP A 337 -12.20 -4.60 -10.69
N ASP A 338 -13.03 -5.64 -10.82
CA ASP A 338 -13.82 -5.93 -12.02
C ASP A 338 -15.32 -6.00 -11.78
N ILE A 339 -16.12 -6.09 -12.85
CA ILE A 339 -17.57 -6.25 -12.79
C ILE A 339 -18.00 -7.56 -13.45
N TYR A 340 -18.87 -8.29 -12.77
CA TYR A 340 -19.47 -9.53 -13.25
C TYR A 340 -20.99 -9.39 -13.37
N LEU A 341 -21.52 -9.76 -14.54
CA LEU A 341 -22.95 -9.67 -14.85
C LEU A 341 -23.74 -10.83 -14.20
N PRO A 342 -25.07 -10.66 -13.99
CA PRO A 342 -25.90 -11.57 -13.20
C PRO A 342 -25.86 -13.03 -13.64
N HIS A 343 -25.67 -13.30 -14.93
CA HIS A 343 -25.69 -14.65 -15.49
C HIS A 343 -24.34 -15.37 -15.47
N ARG A 344 -23.28 -14.77 -14.89
CA ARG A 344 -21.92 -15.34 -14.88
C ARG A 344 -21.90 -16.77 -14.36
N LEU A 345 -22.31 -16.97 -13.09
CA LEU A 345 -22.21 -18.27 -12.44
C LEU A 345 -23.06 -19.31 -13.18
N SER A 346 -24.31 -18.98 -13.47
CA SER A 346 -25.22 -19.88 -14.18
C SER A 346 -24.67 -20.29 -15.55
N LEU A 347 -24.14 -19.35 -16.33
CA LEU A 347 -23.56 -19.66 -17.63
C LEU A 347 -22.31 -20.54 -17.48
N SER A 348 -21.36 -20.15 -16.62
CA SER A 348 -20.10 -20.87 -16.44
C SER A 348 -20.33 -22.31 -15.97
N VAL A 349 -21.19 -22.52 -14.96
CA VAL A 349 -21.49 -23.86 -14.44
C VAL A 349 -22.27 -24.70 -15.46
N ALA A 350 -23.26 -24.12 -16.15
CA ALA A 350 -24.01 -24.85 -17.18
C ALA A 350 -23.09 -25.35 -18.31
N LEU A 351 -22.14 -24.51 -18.76
CA LEU A 351 -21.19 -24.89 -19.79
C LEU A 351 -20.14 -25.88 -19.30
N LEU A 352 -19.64 -25.74 -18.06
CA LEU A 352 -18.73 -26.67 -17.42
C LEU A 352 -19.34 -28.08 -17.35
N GLN A 353 -20.57 -28.18 -16.84
CA GLN A 353 -21.33 -29.44 -16.74
C GLN A 353 -21.65 -30.03 -18.12
N LYS A 354 -22.15 -29.22 -19.05
CA LYS A 354 -22.50 -29.65 -20.41
C LYS A 354 -21.28 -30.22 -21.15
N GLN A 355 -20.10 -29.65 -20.92
CA GLN A 355 -18.85 -30.11 -21.54
C GLN A 355 -18.17 -31.22 -20.73
N LYS A 356 -18.64 -31.53 -19.52
CA LYS A 356 -18.02 -32.48 -18.58
C LYS A 356 -16.55 -32.14 -18.34
N ARG A 357 -16.26 -30.86 -18.11
CA ARG A 357 -14.90 -30.34 -17.88
C ARG A 357 -14.69 -30.02 -16.40
N THR A 358 -13.43 -29.98 -15.99
CA THR A 358 -12.98 -29.57 -14.66
C THR A 358 -12.54 -28.10 -14.60
N PHE A 359 -12.43 -27.44 -15.76
CA PHE A 359 -12.11 -26.02 -15.90
C PHE A 359 -12.90 -25.42 -17.07
N PHE A 360 -13.42 -24.22 -16.85
CA PHE A 360 -14.13 -23.42 -17.84
C PHE A 360 -13.59 -21.99 -17.83
N LYS A 361 -13.50 -21.37 -19.00
CA LYS A 361 -13.08 -19.98 -19.17
C LYS A 361 -13.70 -19.40 -20.43
N ALA A 362 -14.28 -18.21 -20.31
CA ALA A 362 -14.69 -17.43 -21.47
C ALA A 362 -13.47 -16.82 -22.16
N GLU A 363 -13.48 -16.79 -23.49
CA GLU A 363 -12.42 -16.15 -24.27
C GLU A 363 -12.59 -14.61 -24.30
N GLN A 364 -13.83 -14.13 -24.16
CA GLN A 364 -14.15 -12.71 -24.31
C GLN A 364 -14.58 -12.01 -23.02
N ALA A 365 -14.23 -10.72 -22.93
CA ALA A 365 -14.72 -9.78 -21.94
C ALA A 365 -15.08 -8.44 -22.60
N TRP A 366 -16.01 -7.71 -22.00
CA TRP A 366 -16.19 -6.29 -22.27
C TRP A 366 -15.07 -5.50 -21.61
N PHE A 367 -14.69 -4.36 -22.19
CA PHE A 367 -13.68 -3.47 -21.63
C PHE A 367 -14.31 -2.19 -21.12
N LEU A 368 -13.90 -1.78 -19.94
CA LEU A 368 -14.12 -0.44 -19.41
C LEU A 368 -12.76 0.17 -19.06
N ASN A 369 -12.27 1.05 -19.92
CA ASN A 369 -10.95 1.64 -19.80
C ASN A 369 -11.03 3.16 -19.95
N ASP A 370 -10.60 3.91 -18.94
CA ASP A 370 -10.62 5.38 -18.90
C ASP A 370 -11.99 5.98 -19.26
N GLY A 371 -13.05 5.40 -18.68
CA GLY A 371 -14.43 5.82 -18.94
C GLY A 371 -14.93 5.48 -20.35
N LYS A 372 -14.25 4.61 -21.09
CA LYS A 372 -14.69 4.12 -22.39
C LYS A 372 -15.10 2.66 -22.32
N PHE A 373 -16.35 2.38 -22.71
CA PHE A 373 -16.88 1.03 -22.83
C PHE A 373 -16.70 0.49 -24.25
N SER A 374 -16.15 -0.73 -24.41
CA SER A 374 -15.91 -1.37 -25.70
C SER A 374 -15.87 -2.90 -25.62
N GLY A 375 -15.69 -3.57 -26.76
CA GLY A 375 -15.57 -5.03 -26.88
C GLY A 375 -16.81 -5.69 -27.50
N PRO A 376 -17.03 -6.99 -27.25
CA PRO A 376 -16.22 -7.85 -26.40
C PRO A 376 -14.93 -8.26 -27.13
N ASP A 377 -13.78 -8.14 -26.48
CA ASP A 377 -12.46 -8.47 -27.04
C ASP A 377 -11.90 -9.75 -26.40
N ILE A 378 -10.84 -10.31 -26.99
CA ILE A 378 -10.22 -11.57 -26.57
C ILE A 378 -8.90 -11.32 -25.83
N ASN A 379 -8.71 -11.94 -24.66
CA ASN A 379 -7.46 -11.91 -23.90
C ASN A 379 -7.40 -13.08 -22.90
N VAL A 380 -6.38 -13.09 -22.03
CA VAL A 380 -6.14 -14.12 -21.02
C VAL A 380 -7.14 -14.07 -19.86
N PHE A 381 -7.99 -13.04 -19.70
CA PHE A 381 -9.13 -12.93 -18.75
C PHE A 381 -9.32 -14.05 -17.70
N HIS A 382 -8.38 -14.16 -16.77
CA HIS A 382 -8.42 -15.22 -15.77
C HIS A 382 -9.63 -15.06 -14.83
N GLY A 383 -10.01 -13.82 -14.52
CA GLY A 383 -11.23 -13.50 -13.76
C GLY A 383 -12.53 -14.00 -14.40
N GLY A 384 -12.51 -14.39 -15.68
CA GLY A 384 -13.63 -15.01 -16.38
C GLY A 384 -13.71 -16.52 -16.26
N SER A 385 -12.89 -17.18 -15.42
CA SER A 385 -12.82 -18.64 -15.35
C SER A 385 -13.53 -19.25 -14.13
N CYS A 386 -13.61 -20.58 -14.08
CA CYS A 386 -13.94 -21.38 -12.91
C CYS A 386 -13.38 -22.81 -13.05
N TRP A 387 -13.12 -23.49 -11.93
CA TRP A 387 -12.56 -24.84 -11.93
C TRP A 387 -12.88 -25.63 -10.67
N THR A 388 -12.69 -26.94 -10.73
CA THR A 388 -12.85 -27.84 -9.58
C THR A 388 -11.62 -27.81 -8.66
N ARG A 389 -11.82 -27.93 -7.35
CA ARG A 389 -10.75 -28.07 -6.34
C ARG A 389 -9.79 -29.22 -6.65
N ALA A 390 -10.32 -30.37 -7.09
CA ALA A 390 -9.49 -31.51 -7.51
C ALA A 390 -8.46 -31.13 -8.58
N LEU A 391 -8.87 -30.37 -9.61
CA LEU A 391 -7.94 -29.85 -10.62
C LEU A 391 -6.93 -28.86 -10.02
N PHE A 392 -7.35 -28.01 -9.10
CA PHE A 392 -6.46 -27.06 -8.42
C PHE A 392 -5.36 -27.80 -7.65
N GLU A 393 -5.72 -28.85 -6.91
CA GLU A 393 -4.79 -29.70 -6.16
C GLU A 393 -3.86 -30.48 -7.11
N GLU A 394 -4.40 -31.08 -8.17
CA GLU A 394 -3.61 -31.78 -9.20
C GLU A 394 -2.58 -30.84 -9.85
N ALA A 395 -2.97 -29.61 -10.17
CA ALA A 395 -2.11 -28.58 -10.74
C ALA A 395 -1.15 -27.92 -9.73
N GLN A 396 -1.17 -28.36 -8.46
CA GLN A 396 -0.38 -27.80 -7.35
C GLN A 396 -0.67 -26.32 -7.07
N GLY A 397 -1.91 -25.90 -7.31
CA GLY A 397 -2.44 -24.57 -7.06
C GLY A 397 -1.69 -23.44 -7.79
N TYR A 398 -1.91 -22.21 -7.33
CA TYR A 398 -1.19 -21.06 -7.86
C TYR A 398 0.29 -21.04 -7.42
N PRO A 399 1.22 -20.70 -8.32
CA PRO A 399 2.61 -20.45 -7.94
C PRO A 399 2.72 -19.22 -7.04
N SER A 400 3.70 -19.22 -6.14
CA SER A 400 4.00 -18.09 -5.24
C SER A 400 4.68 -16.93 -6.00
N LYS A 401 3.91 -16.22 -6.82
CA LYS A 401 4.35 -15.04 -7.58
C LYS A 401 3.19 -14.09 -7.86
N ASP A 402 3.53 -12.85 -8.22
CA ASP A 402 2.53 -11.79 -8.40
C ASP A 402 2.07 -11.59 -9.84
N LEU A 403 2.98 -11.69 -10.83
CA LEU A 403 2.63 -11.59 -12.25
C LEU A 403 2.70 -12.96 -12.92
N GLY A 404 1.70 -13.24 -13.76
CA GLY A 404 1.60 -14.48 -14.53
C GLY A 404 1.36 -15.73 -13.68
N TYR A 405 0.88 -15.58 -12.44
CA TYR A 405 0.50 -16.70 -11.57
C TYR A 405 -0.67 -17.50 -12.18
N ASP A 406 -1.60 -16.78 -12.80
CA ASP A 406 -2.72 -17.26 -13.58
C ASP A 406 -2.27 -18.01 -14.84
N ILE A 407 -1.36 -17.43 -15.62
CA ILE A 407 -0.82 -18.04 -16.86
C ILE A 407 -0.12 -19.37 -16.54
N GLU A 408 0.72 -19.39 -15.51
CA GLU A 408 1.43 -20.60 -15.12
C GLU A 408 0.48 -21.64 -14.51
N PHE A 409 -0.49 -21.24 -13.69
CA PHE A 409 -1.51 -22.15 -13.18
C PHE A 409 -2.31 -22.79 -14.32
N GLU A 410 -2.72 -22.00 -15.30
CA GLU A 410 -3.41 -22.49 -16.50
C GLU A 410 -2.52 -23.44 -17.32
N GLU A 411 -1.23 -23.16 -17.45
CA GLU A 411 -0.29 -24.07 -18.12
C GLU A 411 -0.13 -25.39 -17.37
N ARG A 412 -0.03 -25.36 -16.04
CA ARG A 412 -0.02 -26.58 -15.21
C ARG A 412 -1.31 -27.38 -15.40
N CYS A 413 -2.47 -26.72 -15.42
CA CYS A 413 -3.74 -27.39 -15.70
C CYS A 413 -3.75 -28.11 -17.05
N ARG A 414 -3.19 -27.51 -18.11
CA ARG A 414 -3.08 -28.13 -19.45
C ARG A 414 -2.23 -29.40 -19.45
N GLN A 415 -1.23 -29.50 -18.57
CA GLN A 415 -0.36 -30.67 -18.47
C GLN A 415 -1.10 -31.90 -17.92
N PHE A 416 -2.06 -31.70 -17.02
CA PHE A 416 -2.85 -32.80 -16.44
C PHE A 416 -4.07 -33.16 -17.29
N HIS A 417 -4.71 -32.16 -17.90
CA HIS A 417 -5.88 -32.33 -18.75
C HIS A 417 -5.73 -31.44 -19.98
N ALA A 418 -5.39 -32.01 -21.14
CA ALA A 418 -5.13 -31.24 -22.37
C ALA A 418 -6.31 -30.33 -22.79
N ASP A 419 -7.54 -30.74 -22.45
CA ASP A 419 -8.77 -29.97 -22.68
C ASP A 419 -9.22 -29.12 -21.47
N ALA A 420 -8.47 -29.06 -20.36
CA ALA A 420 -8.88 -28.29 -19.18
C ALA A 420 -9.00 -26.81 -19.50
N VAL A 421 -8.02 -26.20 -20.19
CA VAL A 421 -7.95 -24.73 -20.35
C VAL A 421 -8.22 -24.27 -21.79
N ARG A 422 -9.10 -24.96 -22.52
CA ARG A 422 -9.60 -24.47 -23.82
C ARG A 422 -10.64 -23.36 -23.60
N PRO A 423 -10.38 -22.10 -24.00
CA PRO A 423 -11.36 -21.01 -23.85
C PRO A 423 -12.63 -21.31 -24.65
N TYR A 424 -13.75 -20.83 -24.13
CA TYR A 424 -15.06 -20.95 -24.77
C TYR A 424 -15.48 -19.60 -25.34
N SER A 425 -15.74 -19.59 -26.65
CA SER A 425 -16.25 -18.39 -27.33
C SER A 425 -17.74 -18.21 -27.03
N LEU A 426 -18.08 -17.07 -26.48
CA LEU A 426 -19.44 -16.66 -26.17
C LEU A 426 -19.99 -15.73 -27.26
N ARG A 427 -21.32 -15.70 -27.36
CA ARG A 427 -22.01 -14.65 -28.11
C ARG A 427 -21.91 -13.36 -27.31
N ALA A 428 -21.86 -12.20 -27.96
CA ALA A 428 -21.67 -10.93 -27.27
C ALA A 428 -22.69 -10.70 -26.15
N GLU A 429 -23.97 -11.05 -26.38
CA GLU A 429 -25.04 -10.98 -25.38
C GLU A 429 -24.87 -11.92 -24.17
N ASP A 430 -24.05 -12.95 -24.28
CA ASP A 430 -23.75 -13.91 -23.21
C ASP A 430 -22.46 -13.55 -22.44
N VAL A 431 -21.64 -12.61 -22.95
CA VAL A 431 -20.41 -12.17 -22.26
C VAL A 431 -20.78 -11.52 -20.93
N TYR A 432 -20.27 -12.09 -19.84
CA TYR A 432 -20.62 -11.71 -18.47
C TYR A 432 -19.54 -10.93 -17.73
N TYR A 433 -18.35 -10.81 -18.31
CA TYR A 433 -17.20 -10.21 -17.65
C TYR A 433 -16.93 -8.84 -18.25
N ILE A 434 -16.91 -7.80 -17.40
CA ILE A 434 -16.46 -6.47 -17.77
C ILE A 434 -15.13 -6.24 -17.05
N TYR A 435 -14.07 -6.28 -17.85
CA TYR A 435 -12.70 -6.04 -17.43
C TYR A 435 -12.46 -4.53 -17.28
N ARG A 436 -12.06 -4.09 -16.09
CA ARG A 436 -11.72 -2.69 -15.82
C ARG A 436 -10.20 -2.51 -15.79
N TRP A 437 -9.71 -1.46 -16.45
CA TRP A 437 -8.28 -1.15 -16.48
C TRP A 437 -8.01 0.27 -15.95
N GLY A 438 -8.00 1.27 -16.84
CA GLY A 438 -7.80 2.68 -16.52
C GLY A 438 -9.08 3.37 -16.07
N GLY A 439 -8.94 4.52 -15.40
CA GLY A 439 -10.07 5.34 -14.95
C GLY A 439 -10.86 4.78 -13.76
N THR A 440 -10.37 3.73 -13.10
CA THR A 440 -11.01 3.14 -11.90
C THR A 440 -10.77 3.96 -10.64
N GLY A 441 -9.80 4.89 -10.67
CA GLY A 441 -9.36 5.63 -9.50
C GLY A 441 -8.49 4.80 -8.54
N SER A 442 -8.08 3.59 -8.92
CA SER A 442 -7.15 2.75 -8.17
C SER A 442 -6.05 2.21 -9.09
N TYR A 443 -5.16 1.39 -8.53
CA TYR A 443 -4.09 0.74 -9.28
C TYR A 443 -4.60 -0.49 -10.02
N HIS A 444 -3.86 -0.95 -11.02
CA HIS A 444 -3.99 -2.30 -11.58
C HIS A 444 -2.62 -2.98 -11.44
N ALA A 445 -2.56 -4.21 -10.92
CA ALA A 445 -1.28 -4.83 -10.55
C ALA A 445 -0.31 -4.92 -11.74
N SER A 446 -0.80 -5.25 -12.93
CA SER A 446 0.03 -5.30 -14.15
C SER A 446 0.53 -3.94 -14.65
N THR A 447 0.10 -2.81 -14.08
CA THR A 447 0.66 -1.49 -14.39
C THR A 447 2.08 -1.35 -13.82
N PHE A 448 2.38 -2.03 -12.72
CA PHE A 448 3.70 -1.99 -12.11
C PHE A 448 4.56 -3.12 -12.70
N GLY A 449 5.76 -2.75 -13.16
CA GLY A 449 6.74 -3.71 -13.66
C GLY A 449 7.38 -4.52 -12.54
N GLN A 450 8.18 -5.52 -12.91
CA GLN A 450 9.12 -6.17 -11.99
C GLN A 450 10.48 -5.45 -12.02
N PRO A 451 11.24 -5.41 -10.91
CA PRO A 451 10.95 -5.98 -9.58
C PRO A 451 10.01 -5.13 -8.70
N ASP A 452 9.54 -5.68 -7.57
CA ASP A 452 8.86 -4.98 -6.46
C ASP A 452 7.39 -4.58 -6.64
N LEU A 453 6.64 -5.31 -7.48
CA LEU A 453 5.20 -5.09 -7.68
C LEU A 453 4.41 -4.93 -6.37
N LEU A 454 4.56 -5.84 -5.40
CA LEU A 454 3.83 -5.73 -4.14
C LEU A 454 4.19 -4.46 -3.38
N GLN A 455 5.47 -4.10 -3.31
CA GLN A 455 5.89 -2.88 -2.64
C GLN A 455 5.32 -1.65 -3.34
N GLN A 456 5.37 -1.58 -4.67
CA GLN A 456 4.78 -0.47 -5.43
C GLN A 456 3.26 -0.36 -5.22
N VAL A 457 2.56 -1.49 -5.12
CA VAL A 457 1.14 -1.52 -4.75
C VAL A 457 0.92 -1.05 -3.32
N ALA A 458 1.77 -1.48 -2.37
CA ALA A 458 1.73 -0.99 -0.99
C ALA A 458 1.93 0.52 -0.94
N ASP A 459 2.97 1.02 -1.59
CA ASP A 459 3.30 2.44 -1.62
C ASP A 459 2.17 3.23 -2.27
N PHE A 460 1.56 2.73 -3.35
CA PHE A 460 0.39 3.36 -3.96
C PHE A 460 -0.79 3.45 -2.99
N VAL A 461 -1.12 2.35 -2.32
CA VAL A 461 -2.23 2.29 -1.36
C VAL A 461 -1.94 3.14 -0.12
N GLU A 462 -0.74 3.05 0.45
CA GLU A 462 -0.31 3.86 1.60
C GLU A 462 -0.26 5.34 1.25
N ASN A 463 0.23 5.71 0.07
CA ASN A 463 0.16 7.08 -0.39
C ASN A 463 -1.29 7.54 -0.45
N ARG A 464 -2.18 6.79 -1.10
CA ARG A 464 -3.61 7.13 -1.15
C ARG A 464 -4.25 7.21 0.23
N ALA A 465 -3.89 6.32 1.14
CA ALA A 465 -4.38 6.34 2.51
C ALA A 465 -3.89 7.57 3.28
N ASN A 466 -2.62 7.96 3.10
CA ASN A 466 -2.06 9.20 3.64
C ASN A 466 -2.76 10.46 3.10
N TRP A 467 -3.28 10.40 1.86
CA TRP A 467 -4.13 11.44 1.27
C TRP A 467 -5.61 11.34 1.67
N GLY A 468 -5.98 10.37 2.52
CA GLY A 468 -7.36 10.10 2.93
C GLY A 468 -8.25 9.57 1.79
N LEU A 469 -7.67 9.13 0.69
CA LEU A 469 -8.38 8.60 -0.48
C LEU A 469 -8.67 7.10 -0.38
N GLU A 470 -8.00 6.40 0.53
CA GLU A 470 -8.27 5.00 0.85
C GLU A 470 -8.71 4.90 2.33
N PRO A 471 -9.93 4.42 2.62
CA PRO A 471 -10.43 4.31 3.99
C PRO A 471 -9.53 3.40 4.84
N GLN A 472 -9.33 3.75 6.12
CA GLN A 472 -8.60 2.96 7.11
C GLN A 472 -9.45 2.75 8.38
N GLY A 473 -9.11 1.76 9.19
CA GLY A 473 -9.82 1.36 10.41
C GLY A 473 -10.98 0.40 10.15
N ASP A 474 -12.01 0.48 10.98
CA ASP A 474 -13.23 -0.32 10.85
C ASP A 474 -14.12 0.23 9.73
N ILE A 475 -14.25 -0.55 8.65
CA ILE A 475 -14.96 -0.14 7.44
C ILE A 475 -16.17 -1.04 7.26
N LYS A 476 -17.35 -0.46 7.37
CA LYS A 476 -18.60 -1.14 7.03
C LYS A 476 -18.85 -1.00 5.52
N LEU A 477 -18.79 -2.13 4.82
CA LEU A 477 -19.02 -2.19 3.38
C LEU A 477 -20.51 -1.94 3.07
N ASN A 478 -20.76 -1.18 2.02
CA ASN A 478 -22.07 -0.87 1.46
C ASN A 478 -22.13 -1.24 -0.04
N PRO A 479 -22.24 -2.54 -0.38
CA PRO A 479 -22.23 -2.99 -1.76
C PRO A 479 -23.32 -2.33 -2.63
N ARG A 480 -22.89 -1.72 -3.72
CA ARG A 480 -23.75 -1.13 -4.75
C ARG A 480 -23.00 -1.11 -6.07
N TRP A 481 -23.72 -1.17 -7.19
CA TRP A 481 -23.14 -0.81 -8.48
C TRP A 481 -23.31 0.70 -8.65
N ARG A 482 -22.28 1.37 -9.16
CA ARG A 482 -22.35 2.79 -9.53
C ARG A 482 -23.30 3.04 -10.71
N GLN A 483 -23.58 2.00 -11.50
CA GLN A 483 -24.52 2.08 -12.61
C GLN A 483 -25.11 0.71 -12.96
N ASP A 484 -26.17 0.70 -13.75
CA ASP A 484 -26.69 -0.55 -14.28
C ASP A 484 -25.82 -1.06 -15.45
N TYR A 485 -24.81 -1.87 -15.12
CA TYR A 485 -23.92 -2.47 -16.11
C TYR A 485 -24.62 -3.41 -17.09
N MET A 486 -25.77 -3.99 -16.73
CA MET A 486 -26.56 -4.77 -17.67
C MET A 486 -27.22 -3.85 -18.71
N ALA A 487 -27.79 -2.73 -18.27
CA ALA A 487 -28.34 -1.73 -19.18
C ALA A 487 -27.25 -1.17 -20.11
N LEU A 488 -26.06 -0.91 -19.58
CA LEU A 488 -24.90 -0.44 -20.35
C LEU A 488 -24.54 -1.40 -21.50
N VAL A 489 -24.42 -2.69 -21.21
CA VAL A 489 -24.11 -3.73 -22.22
C VAL A 489 -25.22 -3.81 -23.26
N GLN A 490 -26.49 -3.75 -22.84
CA GLN A 490 -27.64 -3.81 -23.76
C GLN A 490 -27.70 -2.58 -24.68
N GLU A 491 -27.45 -1.38 -24.15
CA GLU A 491 -27.36 -0.15 -24.94
C GLU A 491 -26.22 -0.26 -25.98
N PHE A 492 -25.06 -0.77 -25.56
CA PHE A 492 -23.91 -0.97 -26.45
C PHE A 492 -24.24 -1.94 -27.59
N LEU A 493 -24.85 -3.08 -27.27
CA LEU A 493 -25.25 -4.08 -28.26
C LEU A 493 -26.26 -3.53 -29.28
N GLN A 494 -27.14 -2.62 -28.85
CA GLN A 494 -28.18 -2.04 -29.71
C GLN A 494 -27.67 -0.88 -30.57
N THR A 495 -26.80 -0.04 -30.02
CA THR A 495 -26.46 1.26 -30.64
C THR A 495 -24.99 1.38 -31.07
N GLY A 496 -24.12 0.46 -30.63
CA GLY A 496 -22.67 0.56 -30.77
C GLY A 496 -22.04 1.66 -29.90
N LYS A 497 -22.81 2.28 -29.01
CA LYS A 497 -22.39 3.29 -28.05
C LYS A 497 -23.01 2.96 -26.68
N ALA A 498 -22.35 3.34 -25.61
CA ALA A 498 -22.91 3.23 -24.28
C ALA A 498 -22.58 4.49 -23.50
N LYS A 499 -23.58 5.05 -22.82
CA LYS A 499 -23.38 6.21 -21.96
C LYS A 499 -23.15 5.72 -20.53
N LEU A 500 -21.96 5.96 -19.99
CA LEU A 500 -21.72 5.77 -18.56
C LEU A 500 -22.54 6.78 -17.78
N SER A 501 -23.09 6.38 -16.63
CA SER A 501 -23.78 7.33 -15.75
C SER A 501 -22.78 8.36 -15.23
N GLU A 502 -23.12 9.63 -15.37
CA GLU A 502 -22.42 10.77 -14.76
C GLU A 502 -22.74 10.84 -13.25
N GLU A 503 -22.66 9.72 -12.52
CA GLU A 503 -22.59 9.80 -11.06
C GLU A 503 -21.20 10.35 -10.72
N GLU A 504 -21.16 11.63 -10.36
CA GLU A 504 -19.99 12.24 -9.72
C GLU A 504 -19.54 11.28 -8.62
N PRO A 505 -18.25 10.86 -8.59
CA PRO A 505 -17.75 10.16 -7.42
C PRO A 505 -18.05 11.06 -6.21
N GLU A 506 -18.70 10.52 -5.17
CA GLU A 506 -18.75 11.18 -3.88
C GLU A 506 -17.31 11.53 -3.53
N PHE A 507 -17.00 12.82 -3.63
CA PHE A 507 -15.70 13.35 -3.29
C PHE A 507 -15.42 12.86 -1.87
N PRO A 508 -14.28 12.18 -1.60
CA PRO A 508 -13.92 11.89 -0.22
C PRO A 508 -13.93 13.23 0.53
N PRO A 509 -14.44 13.27 1.79
CA PRO A 509 -14.46 14.50 2.55
C PRO A 509 -13.04 15.11 2.55
N PRO A 510 -12.91 16.44 2.52
CA PRO A 510 -11.62 17.09 2.38
C PRO A 510 -10.68 16.69 3.53
N PHE A 511 -9.59 15.98 3.24
CA PHE A 511 -8.61 15.58 4.25
C PHE A 511 -7.47 16.58 4.37
N PHE A 512 -7.77 17.66 5.09
CA PHE A 512 -7.01 18.09 6.25
C PHE A 512 -8.05 18.68 7.22
N ILE A 513 -8.53 17.88 8.19
CA ILE A 513 -9.13 18.49 9.37
C ILE A 513 -7.95 19.00 10.20
N ILE A 514 -7.58 20.26 9.99
CA ILE A 514 -7.05 21.06 11.08
C ILE A 514 -8.09 20.88 12.19
N PRO A 515 -7.74 20.37 13.39
CA PRO A 515 -8.72 20.24 14.47
C PRO A 515 -9.45 21.56 14.54
N SER A 516 -10.79 21.54 14.42
CA SER A 516 -11.55 22.78 14.37
C SER A 516 -11.05 23.62 15.53
N PRO A 517 -10.52 24.84 15.29
CA PRO A 517 -10.27 25.75 16.39
C PRO A 517 -11.56 25.79 17.21
N GLU A 518 -11.44 25.87 18.53
CA GLU A 518 -12.62 25.84 19.41
C GLU A 518 -13.73 26.67 18.77
N PRO A 519 -14.92 26.09 18.57
CA PRO A 519 -15.96 26.75 17.80
C PRO A 519 -16.16 28.13 18.38
N LEU A 520 -15.91 29.13 17.54
CA LEU A 520 -16.09 30.53 17.88
C LEU A 520 -17.46 30.67 18.52
N SER A 521 -17.55 31.44 19.60
CA SER A 521 -18.84 31.70 20.24
C SER A 521 -19.84 32.18 19.20
N ALA A 522 -21.13 31.93 19.41
CA ALA A 522 -22.17 32.37 18.49
C ALA A 522 -22.08 33.88 18.21
N GLU A 523 -21.61 34.69 19.17
CA GLU A 523 -21.30 36.10 18.94
C GLU A 523 -20.10 36.33 18.00
N ALA A 524 -19.00 35.59 18.14
CA ALA A 524 -17.81 35.73 17.30
C ALA A 524 -18.06 35.25 15.86
N ALA A 525 -18.77 34.13 15.69
CA ALA A 525 -19.23 33.66 14.38
C ALA A 525 -20.19 34.67 13.72
N ALA A 526 -21.10 35.27 14.49
CA ALA A 526 -22.00 36.31 14.00
C ALA A 526 -21.31 37.66 13.76
N GLN A 527 -20.05 37.85 14.18
CA GLN A 527 -19.22 39.01 13.83
C GLN A 527 -18.41 38.75 12.55
N LEU A 528 -17.91 37.53 12.34
CA LEU A 528 -17.06 37.16 11.20
C LEU A 528 -17.75 37.15 9.83
N PHE A 529 -19.08 36.97 9.77
CA PHE A 529 -19.85 36.90 8.51
C PHE A 529 -20.72 38.13 8.25
N ARG A 530 -20.39 39.29 8.83
CA ARG A 530 -21.13 40.54 8.62
C ARG A 530 -20.80 41.24 7.30
N GLY A 531 -19.71 40.85 6.64
CA GLY A 531 -19.26 41.46 5.38
C GLY A 531 -18.70 42.87 5.57
N ASP A 532 -18.16 43.18 6.74
CA ASP A 532 -17.55 44.47 7.10
C ASP A 532 -16.05 44.33 7.39
N TYR A 533 -15.34 43.53 6.58
CA TYR A 533 -13.90 43.33 6.69
C TYR A 533 -13.13 44.65 6.53
N PRO A 534 -12.24 44.99 7.48
CA PRO A 534 -11.30 46.10 7.38
C PRO A 534 -10.17 45.76 6.42
N ALA A 535 -9.44 46.80 5.99
CA ALA A 535 -8.30 46.66 5.09
C ALA A 535 -7.02 46.13 5.79
N ASN A 536 -7.13 45.25 6.79
CA ASN A 536 -5.95 44.67 7.45
C ASN A 536 -5.68 43.28 6.84
N LEU A 537 -4.65 43.17 6.02
CA LEU A 537 -4.35 41.96 5.25
C LEU A 537 -3.08 41.24 5.78
N SER A 538 -3.09 39.91 5.75
CA SER A 538 -1.88 39.10 5.84
C SER A 538 -1.59 38.42 4.51
N VAL A 539 -0.49 38.78 3.86
CA VAL A 539 -0.05 38.14 2.62
C VAL A 539 0.91 37.00 2.94
N VAL A 540 0.54 35.78 2.60
CA VAL A 540 1.37 34.58 2.81
C VAL A 540 2.07 34.21 1.51
N LEU A 541 3.41 34.24 1.52
CA LEU A 541 4.29 33.96 0.39
C LEU A 541 5.11 32.68 0.66
N PRO A 542 4.73 31.51 0.11
CA PRO A 542 5.55 30.30 0.18
C PRO A 542 6.69 30.41 -0.84
N ALA A 543 7.94 30.27 -0.39
CA ALA A 543 9.13 30.42 -1.23
C ALA A 543 9.98 29.15 -1.22
N ALA A 544 10.41 28.69 -2.39
CA ALA A 544 11.39 27.61 -2.52
C ALA A 544 12.27 27.85 -3.75
N ASN A 545 13.51 28.30 -3.55
CA ASN A 545 14.46 28.61 -4.61
C ASN A 545 13.96 29.66 -5.63
N GLU A 546 13.34 30.73 -5.13
CA GLU A 546 12.71 31.80 -5.92
C GLU A 546 13.69 32.85 -6.48
N SER A 547 14.99 32.69 -6.21
CA SER A 547 16.04 33.61 -6.61
C SER A 547 15.70 35.07 -6.26
N VAL A 548 15.99 36.01 -7.17
CA VAL A 548 15.73 37.45 -7.02
C VAL A 548 14.24 37.82 -7.10
N LEU A 549 13.36 36.89 -7.51
CA LEU A 549 11.94 37.18 -7.70
C LEU A 549 11.22 37.38 -6.36
N LEU A 550 11.61 36.62 -5.32
CA LEU A 550 11.07 36.81 -3.97
C LEU A 550 11.25 38.24 -3.47
N GLN A 551 12.47 38.79 -3.63
CA GLN A 551 12.74 40.17 -3.22
C GLN A 551 11.84 41.17 -3.93
N ARG A 552 11.69 41.02 -5.26
CA ARG A 552 10.82 41.89 -6.06
C ARG A 552 9.36 41.80 -5.60
N THR A 553 8.84 40.59 -5.38
CA THR A 553 7.46 40.37 -4.95
C THR A 553 7.21 40.96 -3.56
N VAL A 554 8.11 40.73 -2.61
CA VAL A 554 8.02 41.33 -1.25
C VAL A 554 8.02 42.85 -1.32
N GLU A 555 8.94 43.46 -2.07
CA GLU A 555 9.01 44.92 -2.21
C GLU A 555 7.74 45.51 -2.84
N GLN A 556 7.08 44.81 -3.76
CA GLN A 556 5.83 45.27 -4.36
C GLN A 556 4.65 45.17 -3.39
N PHE A 557 4.51 44.06 -2.67
CA PHE A 557 3.49 43.96 -1.63
C PHE A 557 3.70 45.02 -0.55
N ALA A 558 4.95 45.23 -0.11
CA ALA A 558 5.27 46.24 0.90
C ALA A 558 4.89 47.67 0.46
N LYS A 559 4.92 47.96 -0.85
CA LYS A 559 4.54 49.27 -1.42
C LYS A 559 3.04 49.43 -1.63
N THR A 560 2.31 48.34 -1.85
CA THR A 560 0.90 48.38 -2.31
C THR A 560 -0.12 47.99 -1.25
N LEU A 561 0.32 47.29 -0.20
CA LEU A 561 -0.55 46.89 0.91
C LEU A 561 -1.07 48.10 1.70
N PRO A 562 -2.30 48.01 2.22
CA PRO A 562 -2.84 49.03 3.10
C PRO A 562 -2.09 49.09 4.44
N PRO A 563 -2.17 50.23 5.17
CA PRO A 563 -1.56 50.36 6.50
C PRO A 563 -1.99 49.25 7.45
N ASN A 564 -1.09 48.83 8.36
CA ASN A 564 -1.28 47.74 9.33
C ASN A 564 -1.43 46.33 8.73
N SER A 565 -1.11 46.16 7.45
CA SER A 565 -1.00 44.83 6.83
C SER A 565 0.41 44.26 6.99
N GLU A 566 0.52 42.95 6.88
CA GLU A 566 1.76 42.20 7.02
C GLU A 566 2.03 41.27 5.84
N ILE A 567 3.30 40.92 5.68
CA ILE A 567 3.78 39.93 4.71
C ILE A 567 4.46 38.82 5.50
N ILE A 568 4.09 37.57 5.24
CA ILE A 568 4.65 36.39 5.87
C ILE A 568 5.31 35.56 4.79
N VAL A 569 6.64 35.57 4.77
CA VAL A 569 7.45 34.78 3.86
C VAL A 569 7.78 33.46 4.55
N VAL A 570 7.43 32.35 3.91
CA VAL A 570 7.78 31.01 4.38
C VAL A 570 8.82 30.42 3.44
N ASP A 571 10.09 30.53 3.83
CA ASP A 571 11.22 29.93 3.14
C ASP A 571 11.25 28.42 3.42
N ASN A 572 10.77 27.67 2.44
CA ASN A 572 10.45 26.25 2.53
C ASN A 572 11.67 25.36 2.20
N GLY A 573 12.80 25.66 2.84
CA GLY A 573 14.06 24.94 2.64
C GLY A 573 14.83 25.37 1.38
N SER A 574 14.85 26.66 1.05
CA SER A 574 15.62 27.16 -0.11
C SER A 574 17.13 26.97 0.08
N THR A 575 17.81 26.70 -1.03
CA THR A 575 19.28 26.48 -1.09
C THR A 575 20.00 27.58 -1.87
N ASP A 576 19.25 28.40 -2.61
CA ASP A 576 19.78 29.48 -3.44
C ASP A 576 19.99 30.81 -2.68
N GLY A 577 19.59 30.86 -1.41
CA GLY A 577 19.69 32.05 -0.57
C GLY A 577 18.68 33.15 -0.92
N CYS A 578 17.57 32.84 -1.61
CA CYS A 578 16.57 33.82 -2.06
C CYS A 578 16.02 34.71 -0.92
N ALA A 579 15.95 34.19 0.31
CA ALA A 579 15.44 34.93 1.48
C ALA A 579 16.51 35.73 2.24
N ASN A 580 17.78 35.65 1.85
CA ASN A 580 18.90 36.26 2.60
C ASN A 580 18.77 37.79 2.75
N PHE A 581 18.12 38.48 1.80
CA PHE A 581 17.91 39.92 1.89
C PHE A 581 17.03 40.31 3.08
N LEU A 582 16.09 39.46 3.49
CA LEU A 582 15.24 39.70 4.67
C LEU A 582 15.98 39.51 5.99
N LEU A 583 17.03 38.68 5.98
CA LEU A 583 17.94 38.53 7.12
C LEU A 583 18.90 39.72 7.23
N ALA A 584 19.37 40.23 6.08
CA ALA A 584 20.28 41.36 6.01
C ALA A 584 19.59 42.69 6.35
N GLU A 585 18.35 42.89 5.86
CA GLU A 585 17.56 44.10 6.05
C GLU A 585 16.14 43.75 6.53
N PRO A 586 15.95 43.48 7.84
CA PRO A 586 14.64 43.18 8.39
C PRO A 586 13.66 44.35 8.19
N GLN A 587 12.48 44.05 7.66
CA GLN A 587 11.41 45.02 7.44
C GLN A 587 10.33 44.84 8.51
N ALA A 588 9.83 45.94 9.08
CA ALA A 588 8.95 45.90 10.25
C ALA A 588 7.61 45.18 10.02
N ASN A 589 7.14 45.12 8.77
CA ASN A 589 5.89 44.47 8.37
C ASN A 589 6.12 43.16 7.60
N VAL A 590 7.32 42.60 7.65
CA VAL A 590 7.66 41.33 6.99
C VAL A 590 8.17 40.32 8.01
N THR A 591 7.50 39.18 8.12
CA THR A 591 7.92 38.05 8.94
C THR A 591 8.51 36.97 8.05
N LEU A 592 9.76 36.56 8.30
CA LEU A 592 10.38 35.42 7.64
C LEU A 592 10.32 34.18 8.55
N ILE A 593 9.80 33.09 8.00
CA ILE A 593 9.78 31.76 8.62
C ILE A 593 10.65 30.84 7.77
N GLN A 594 11.76 30.37 8.31
CA GLN A 594 12.62 29.40 7.63
C GLN A 594 12.37 27.99 8.16
N THR A 595 12.34 27.01 7.26
CA THR A 595 12.23 25.60 7.59
C THR A 595 13.53 24.87 7.24
N SER A 596 13.95 23.94 8.11
CA SER A 596 15.16 23.14 7.89
C SER A 596 14.98 22.05 6.83
N GLU A 597 13.73 21.69 6.55
CA GLU A 597 13.31 20.70 5.55
C GLU A 597 12.12 21.27 4.75
N ALA A 598 11.91 20.76 3.54
CA ALA A 598 10.82 21.20 2.67
C ALA A 598 9.48 20.62 3.15
N LEU A 599 8.51 21.48 3.46
CA LEU A 599 7.16 21.12 3.91
C LEU A 599 6.17 20.91 2.75
N GLY A 600 6.61 21.12 1.50
CA GLY A 600 5.72 21.27 0.34
C GLY A 600 4.91 22.58 0.34
N VAL A 601 4.31 22.94 -0.80
CA VAL A 601 3.62 24.24 -0.98
C VAL A 601 2.42 24.42 -0.04
N ALA A 602 1.64 23.37 0.19
CA ALA A 602 0.50 23.39 1.11
C ALA A 602 0.95 23.54 2.57
N GLY A 603 2.00 22.81 2.97
CA GLY A 603 2.61 22.93 4.30
C GLY A 603 3.14 24.34 4.57
N ALA A 604 3.80 24.95 3.57
CA ALA A 604 4.27 26.34 3.66
C ALA A 604 3.12 27.35 3.80
N ARG A 605 2.05 27.21 3.01
CA ARG A 605 0.85 28.07 3.12
C ARG A 605 0.19 27.93 4.50
N ASN A 606 0.01 26.71 5.00
CA ASN A 606 -0.53 26.45 6.33
C ASN A 606 0.35 27.04 7.43
N ARG A 607 1.67 26.91 7.31
CA ARG A 607 2.62 27.47 8.27
C ARG A 607 2.53 28.99 8.33
N GLY A 608 2.39 29.65 7.19
CA GLY A 608 2.20 31.10 7.10
C GLY A 608 0.83 31.53 7.64
N LEU A 609 -0.24 30.80 7.32
CA LEU A 609 -1.58 31.06 7.85
C LEU A 609 -1.61 31.04 9.38
N LEU A 610 -0.90 30.09 10.01
CA LEU A 610 -0.80 30.02 11.47
C LEU A 610 -0.09 31.23 12.13
N GLN A 611 0.54 32.11 11.35
CA GLN A 611 1.14 33.34 11.85
C GLN A 611 0.37 34.60 11.43
N ALA A 612 -0.62 34.47 10.55
CA ALA A 612 -1.43 35.57 10.05
C ALA A 612 -2.29 36.18 11.17
N GLN A 613 -2.27 37.52 11.25
CA GLN A 613 -3.01 38.34 12.20
C GLN A 613 -4.04 39.26 11.52
N GLY A 614 -3.97 39.38 10.20
CA GLY A 614 -4.90 40.14 9.37
C GLY A 614 -6.26 39.43 9.27
N GLU A 615 -7.31 40.23 9.13
CA GLU A 615 -8.67 39.72 9.00
C GLU A 615 -8.93 39.12 7.62
N VAL A 616 -8.18 39.56 6.61
CA VAL A 616 -8.17 38.99 5.27
C VAL A 616 -6.81 38.36 4.99
N VAL A 617 -6.79 37.06 4.74
CA VAL A 617 -5.57 36.35 4.36
C VAL A 617 -5.50 36.22 2.84
N VAL A 618 -4.36 36.61 2.26
CA VAL A 618 -4.08 36.51 0.84
C VAL A 618 -2.97 35.49 0.63
N PHE A 619 -3.28 34.40 -0.05
CA PHE A 619 -2.26 33.49 -0.56
C PHE A 619 -1.76 34.00 -1.92
N ALA A 620 -0.46 34.21 -2.03
CA ALA A 620 0.19 34.65 -3.26
C ALA A 620 1.48 33.86 -3.48
N ASP A 621 1.80 33.55 -4.73
CA ASP A 621 3.08 32.91 -5.05
C ASP A 621 4.22 33.92 -4.93
N SER A 622 5.43 33.43 -4.62
CA SER A 622 6.59 34.27 -4.31
C SER A 622 7.29 34.88 -5.54
N HIS A 623 6.68 34.80 -6.72
CA HIS A 623 7.22 35.24 -8.01
C HIS A 623 6.17 35.94 -8.88
N ILE A 624 5.31 36.75 -8.28
CA ILE A 624 4.25 37.50 -8.97
C ILE A 624 4.47 39.01 -8.90
N ASP A 625 3.82 39.71 -9.83
CA ASP A 625 3.60 41.16 -9.75
C ASP A 625 2.13 41.45 -9.42
N VAL A 626 1.89 42.48 -8.61
CA VAL A 626 0.54 42.99 -8.34
C VAL A 626 0.40 44.45 -8.80
N PRO A 627 -0.71 44.83 -9.46
CA PRO A 627 -0.92 46.21 -9.85
C PRO A 627 -1.24 47.10 -8.64
N GLU A 628 -1.12 48.42 -8.81
CA GLU A 628 -1.69 49.34 -7.83
C GLU A 628 -3.19 49.07 -7.67
N ASN A 629 -3.67 49.22 -6.44
CA ASN A 629 -5.08 49.02 -6.07
C ASN A 629 -5.62 47.59 -6.28
N TRP A 630 -4.77 46.58 -6.24
CA TRP A 630 -5.17 45.17 -6.43
C TRP A 630 -6.11 44.63 -5.34
N TRP A 631 -5.97 45.09 -4.09
CA TRP A 631 -6.65 44.50 -2.94
C TRP A 631 -8.04 45.08 -2.69
N GLN A 632 -8.27 46.35 -3.03
CA GLN A 632 -9.55 47.05 -2.84
C GLN A 632 -10.73 46.30 -3.49
N PRO A 633 -10.66 45.88 -4.78
CA PRO A 633 -11.76 45.13 -5.39
C PRO A 633 -11.95 43.76 -4.75
N LEU A 634 -10.89 43.11 -4.25
CA LEU A 634 -10.99 41.81 -3.57
C LEU A 634 -11.72 41.96 -2.22
N VAL A 635 -11.28 42.90 -1.38
CA VAL A 635 -11.92 43.18 -0.08
C VAL A 635 -13.36 43.67 -0.26
N ALA A 636 -13.63 44.55 -1.24
CA ALA A 636 -14.99 45.00 -1.54
C ALA A 636 -15.91 43.84 -1.97
N THR A 637 -15.37 42.83 -2.66
CA THR A 637 -16.12 41.64 -3.05
C THR A 637 -16.34 40.70 -1.87
N LEU A 638 -15.33 40.50 -1.00
CA LEU A 638 -15.45 39.73 0.24
C LEU A 638 -16.48 40.34 1.20
N ASN A 639 -16.64 41.66 1.20
CA ASN A 639 -17.65 42.37 1.99
C ASN A 639 -19.11 42.11 1.52
N ARG A 640 -19.32 41.33 0.45
CA ARG A 640 -20.67 40.88 0.08
C ARG A 640 -21.12 39.75 1.02
N PRO A 641 -22.37 39.73 1.53
CA PRO A 641 -22.83 38.85 2.63
C PRO A 641 -22.71 37.33 2.45
N HIS A 642 -22.26 36.85 1.29
CA HIS A 642 -22.23 35.44 0.90
C HIS A 642 -20.90 35.04 0.22
N VAL A 643 -19.88 35.89 0.27
CA VAL A 643 -18.59 35.65 -0.36
C VAL A 643 -17.56 35.30 0.71
N GLY A 644 -17.14 34.03 0.74
CA GLY A 644 -16.09 33.55 1.65
C GLY A 644 -14.69 33.50 1.02
N LEU A 645 -14.60 33.57 -0.31
CA LEU A 645 -13.33 33.51 -1.05
C LEU A 645 -13.47 34.32 -2.34
N VAL A 646 -12.39 35.02 -2.72
CA VAL A 646 -12.31 35.79 -3.96
C VAL A 646 -10.94 35.58 -4.60
N GLY A 647 -10.89 35.48 -5.93
CA GLY A 647 -9.65 35.44 -6.70
C GLY A 647 -9.66 36.52 -7.79
N PRO A 648 -8.49 37.13 -8.11
CA PRO A 648 -8.38 38.05 -9.23
C PRO A 648 -8.30 37.30 -10.57
N GLY A 649 -8.46 38.04 -11.67
CA GLY A 649 -8.02 37.57 -12.98
C GLY A 649 -6.49 37.53 -13.05
N ILE A 650 -5.91 36.45 -13.56
CA ILE A 650 -4.47 36.23 -13.61
C ILE A 650 -3.97 36.42 -15.05
N GLY A 651 -2.88 37.17 -15.22
CA GLY A 651 -2.25 37.44 -16.52
C GLY A 651 -0.78 36.99 -16.55
N ILE A 652 -0.14 37.10 -17.72
CA ILE A 652 1.28 36.74 -17.87
C ILE A 652 2.15 37.96 -17.59
N MET A 653 3.02 37.84 -16.58
CA MET A 653 4.00 38.87 -16.21
C MET A 653 4.84 39.27 -17.43
N GLY A 654 4.97 40.59 -17.67
CA GLY A 654 5.72 41.13 -18.81
C GLY A 654 4.99 41.10 -20.16
N ASN A 655 3.75 40.61 -20.23
CA ASN A 655 2.96 40.60 -21.47
C ASN A 655 1.56 41.24 -21.28
N PRO A 656 1.43 42.57 -21.41
CA PRO A 656 0.19 43.29 -21.10
C PRO A 656 -0.96 43.03 -22.09
N ASN A 657 -0.69 42.38 -23.23
CA ASN A 657 -1.69 42.06 -24.25
C ASN A 657 -2.29 40.66 -24.08
N THR A 658 -1.94 39.93 -23.02
CA THR A 658 -2.48 38.59 -22.77
C THR A 658 -3.87 38.65 -22.17
N THR A 659 -4.75 37.75 -22.62
CA THR A 659 -6.08 37.60 -22.05
C THR A 659 -5.95 37.09 -20.62
N PHE A 660 -6.52 37.82 -19.67
CA PHE A 660 -6.59 37.38 -18.28
C PHE A 660 -7.45 36.11 -18.15
N ALA A 661 -7.04 35.22 -17.27
CA ALA A 661 -7.73 33.99 -16.92
C ALA A 661 -8.46 34.13 -15.58
N TYR A 662 -9.65 33.53 -15.47
CA TYR A 662 -10.57 33.70 -14.35
C TYR A 662 -11.03 32.33 -13.82
N GLY A 663 -10.19 31.68 -13.02
CA GLY A 663 -10.41 30.32 -12.52
C GLY A 663 -10.03 29.24 -13.55
N GLN A 664 -10.11 27.99 -13.11
CA GLN A 664 -9.76 26.82 -13.91
C GLN A 664 -10.90 25.80 -13.89
N ARG A 665 -10.99 24.98 -14.95
CA ARG A 665 -11.81 23.76 -14.96
C ARG A 665 -11.00 22.56 -15.46
N ILE A 666 -11.41 21.35 -15.10
CA ILE A 666 -10.90 20.14 -15.75
C ILE A 666 -11.63 20.06 -17.10
N ALA A 667 -10.89 20.22 -18.19
CA ALA A 667 -11.46 20.24 -19.52
C ALA A 667 -11.52 18.86 -20.17
N GLU A 668 -10.66 17.94 -19.72
CA GLU A 668 -10.49 16.62 -20.33
C GLU A 668 -10.28 15.53 -19.25
N PRO A 669 -10.62 14.25 -19.54
CA PRO A 669 -10.47 13.13 -18.59
C PRO A 669 -9.03 12.83 -18.14
N ASN A 670 -8.03 13.37 -18.84
CA ASN A 670 -6.60 13.30 -18.47
C ASN A 670 -6.21 14.30 -17.38
N LEU A 671 -7.19 14.92 -16.70
CA LEU A 671 -6.99 15.97 -15.69
C LEU A 671 -6.35 17.25 -16.25
N ARG A 672 -6.40 17.45 -17.57
CA ARG A 672 -5.92 18.71 -18.15
C ARG A 672 -6.80 19.85 -17.68
N THR A 673 -6.16 20.83 -17.06
CA THR A 673 -6.82 22.07 -16.63
C THR A 673 -6.90 23.05 -17.80
N GLU A 674 -8.03 23.74 -17.89
CA GLU A 674 -8.27 24.83 -18.81
C GLU A 674 -8.59 26.09 -18.01
N TRP A 675 -7.90 27.17 -18.34
CA TRP A 675 -8.15 28.50 -17.81
C TRP A 675 -9.41 29.10 -18.43
N LEU A 676 -10.31 29.63 -17.61
CA LEU A 676 -11.55 30.20 -18.09
C LEU A 676 -11.35 31.65 -18.55
N PRO A 677 -11.97 32.06 -19.67
CA PRO A 677 -11.95 33.47 -20.09
C PRO A 677 -12.84 34.33 -19.18
N LYS A 678 -12.68 35.64 -19.28
CA LYS A 678 -13.59 36.60 -18.64
C LYS A 678 -15.03 36.37 -19.11
N LYS A 679 -15.95 36.20 -18.16
CA LYS A 679 -17.37 36.02 -18.45
C LYS A 679 -18.17 37.31 -18.29
N GLU A 680 -17.95 38.02 -17.19
CA GLU A 680 -18.73 39.20 -16.78
C GLU A 680 -17.78 40.28 -16.21
N GLU A 681 -18.22 41.54 -16.20
CA GLU A 681 -17.47 42.65 -15.62
C GLU A 681 -17.55 42.69 -14.09
N GLU A 682 -18.70 42.29 -13.54
CA GLU A 682 -18.90 42.14 -12.10
C GLU A 682 -18.31 40.82 -11.59
N PRO A 683 -17.88 40.73 -10.32
CA PRO A 683 -17.43 39.46 -9.73
C PRO A 683 -18.48 38.36 -9.88
N TYR A 684 -18.07 37.21 -10.41
CA TYR A 684 -18.92 36.04 -10.66
C TYR A 684 -18.28 34.77 -10.09
N ALA A 685 -19.10 33.76 -9.82
CA ALA A 685 -18.62 32.47 -9.33
C ALA A 685 -17.84 31.73 -10.43
N VAL A 686 -16.67 31.21 -10.06
CA VAL A 686 -15.81 30.39 -10.91
C VAL A 686 -15.44 29.10 -10.16
N PRO A 687 -15.21 27.97 -10.85
CA PRO A 687 -14.69 26.78 -10.20
C PRO A 687 -13.30 27.06 -9.63
N ALA A 688 -13.08 26.66 -8.37
CA ALA A 688 -11.79 26.66 -7.71
C ALA A 688 -11.22 25.24 -7.82
N LEU A 689 -10.33 25.03 -8.79
CA LEU A 689 -9.53 23.80 -8.91
C LEU A 689 -8.20 23.95 -8.19
#